data_AF-A0A928TBX6-F1
#
_entry.id   AF-A0A928TBX6-F1
#
_cell.length_a   1.000
_cell.length_b   1.000
_cell.length_c   1.000
_cell.angle_alpha   90.00
_cell.angle_beta   90.00
_cell.angle_gamma   90.00
#
_symmetry.space_group_name_H-M   'P 1'
#
loop_
_entity.id
_entity.type
_entity.pdbx_description
1 polymer ?
#
loop_
_entity_poly.entity_id
_entity_poly.type
_entity_poly.pdbx_seq_one_letter_code
_entity_poly.pdbx_strand_id
1 'polypeptide(L)'
;MKTSSLLTHVLFVLLCLAPRLHAGAVRVWTEYSNTLNGPWTPVDPSTLPVDANGHMVLPTEGGSLFFRTRIAAAGDMLRQEVPVSALPPEIVTHADNVLRTSRARSGDPEAWPEDAVLHPVAIPVFDGAQEQRDTAAFIEFKVVRGAPTAPSTAPLLKFAEDAPQPATLGFILVSLAETEVPVPQFATRGESISEQLARLARTPNFRLVRFGGDFWAAEDAQGHLLANLGAHPWKPDPAMLTQLTQDLVWEGDDDTRTNNEPTVPSFQVQFYESYAAFKTDFRVNPVYVALRQQRAARAQAEWQIARGVLPQVVQLTPGQSLLLLPGVTITRHYLDTEDEVRVADATPATEGGGITVTGIAPGDGLLEVQAGSSIHRFSIRVVSATPAPASLPPPPPPSDFVPGWQRVYEKFVGSYETQPKYAQMKHSEWQGYIGCGPNAWATLLAWWERERGNYLAFGYNFYTDAPAEYYDGAPKNRLKPVIKELRSISGGVYNPFDDSFATPPDSMPKSVLGVTGFYSITGWMSRSWKMRWSDFAQTLNGDGGAKEVRDAIKNNYCAVVGLGNYWHYGVAYGYTVDQFQHTENGPVIATRRWLRCNMCWGPKPSNAHWRDYYDTFFSSRLRLKRNSSAPAEQDVPHWW
;
A
#
# COMPACT_ATOMS: atom_id res chain seq x y z
N MET A 1 -62.36 42.09 50.61
CA MET A 1 -62.91 42.83 49.45
C MET A 1 -62.04 42.54 48.24
N LYS A 2 -62.66 41.96 47.19
CA LYS A 2 -62.22 41.78 45.78
C LYS A 2 -60.90 41.00 45.53
N THR A 3 -60.90 39.71 45.12
CA THR A 3 -61.11 39.15 43.75
C THR A 3 -60.31 39.94 42.69
N SER A 4 -59.44 39.39 41.84
CA SER A 4 -59.52 38.16 41.02
C SER A 4 -58.26 37.98 40.12
N SER A 5 -57.82 36.72 39.94
CA SER A 5 -57.42 36.04 38.69
C SER A 5 -56.33 36.58 37.74
N LEU A 6 -55.23 35.82 37.57
CA LEU A 6 -54.77 35.09 36.35
C LEU A 6 -53.31 34.61 36.60
N LEU A 7 -53.03 33.35 36.94
CA LEU A 7 -52.91 32.15 36.11
C LEU A 7 -51.85 32.25 34.99
N THR A 8 -50.60 31.90 35.30
CA THR A 8 -49.66 31.31 34.34
C THR A 8 -48.81 30.25 35.05
N HIS A 9 -49.04 28.99 34.70
CA HIS A 9 -48.22 27.85 35.11
C HIS A 9 -46.88 27.91 34.37
N VAL A 10 -45.76 27.97 35.08
CA VAL A 10 -44.43 27.66 34.52
C VAL A 10 -44.19 26.17 34.76
N LEU A 11 -44.44 25.39 33.72
CA LEU A 11 -44.10 23.97 33.64
C LEU A 11 -42.58 23.86 33.46
N PHE A 12 -41.90 23.34 34.48
CA PHE A 12 -40.47 23.04 34.46
C PHE A 12 -40.25 21.77 33.62
N VAL A 13 -39.99 21.92 32.32
CA VAL A 13 -39.53 20.84 31.46
C VAL A 13 -38.01 20.81 31.52
N LEU A 14 -37.45 19.91 32.33
CA LEU A 14 -36.05 19.52 32.24
C LEU A 14 -35.87 18.69 30.95
N LEU A 15 -35.65 19.37 29.83
CA LEU A 15 -35.16 18.76 28.60
C LEU A 15 -33.67 18.48 28.79
N CYS A 16 -33.34 17.20 29.00
CA CYS A 16 -31.99 16.68 28.85
C CYS A 16 -31.49 16.98 27.43
N LEU A 17 -30.74 18.07 27.27
CA LEU A 17 -29.93 18.34 26.09
C LEU A 17 -28.78 17.34 26.07
N ALA A 18 -29.01 16.17 25.47
CA ALA A 18 -27.92 15.42 24.88
C ALA A 18 -27.24 16.36 23.86
N PRO A 19 -25.91 16.49 23.84
CA PRO A 19 -25.24 17.25 22.80
C PRO A 19 -25.54 16.55 21.47
N ARG A 20 -26.41 17.16 20.66
CA ARG A 20 -26.50 16.83 19.24
C ARG A 20 -25.15 17.23 18.65
N LEU A 21 -24.26 16.26 18.49
CA LEU A 21 -23.14 16.34 17.55
C LEU A 21 -23.73 16.86 16.24
N HIS A 22 -23.47 18.13 15.91
CA HIS A 22 -23.79 18.67 14.61
C HIS A 22 -22.79 18.02 13.66
N ALA A 23 -23.14 16.86 13.12
CA ALA A 23 -22.52 16.37 11.91
C ALA A 23 -22.69 17.50 10.89
N GLY A 24 -21.58 18.12 10.46
CA GLY A 24 -21.63 19.11 9.40
C GLY A 24 -22.37 18.49 8.21
N ALA A 25 -23.24 19.26 7.55
CA ALA A 25 -23.81 18.78 6.31
C ALA A 25 -22.65 18.59 5.31
N VAL A 26 -22.52 17.40 4.74
CA VAL A 26 -21.50 17.08 3.74
C VAL A 26 -22.24 16.78 2.44
N ARG A 27 -21.79 17.38 1.34
CA ARG A 27 -22.33 17.08 0.01
C ARG A 27 -21.45 16.01 -0.64
N VAL A 28 -22.07 14.93 -1.07
CA VAL A 28 -21.43 13.85 -1.82
C VAL A 28 -22.06 13.77 -3.21
N TRP A 29 -21.25 13.71 -4.27
CA TRP A 29 -21.73 13.56 -5.65
C TRP A 29 -20.66 12.90 -6.53
N THR A 30 -21.06 12.33 -7.67
CA THR A 30 -20.13 11.74 -8.64
C THR A 30 -19.95 12.68 -9.83
N GLU A 31 -18.76 12.71 -10.41
CA GLU A 31 -18.44 13.45 -11.63
C GLU A 31 -17.72 12.53 -12.62
N TYR A 32 -17.78 12.84 -13.91
CA TYR A 32 -17.08 12.12 -14.97
C TYR A 32 -16.28 13.07 -15.88
N SER A 33 -15.27 12.54 -16.57
CA SER A 33 -14.49 13.26 -17.59
C SER A 33 -13.93 12.33 -18.65
N ASN A 34 -13.69 12.85 -19.85
CA ASN A 34 -12.95 12.16 -20.92
C ASN A 34 -11.42 12.17 -20.68
N THR A 35 -10.92 12.95 -19.72
CA THR A 35 -9.49 12.97 -19.36
C THR A 35 -9.30 12.95 -17.84
N LEU A 36 -8.16 12.45 -17.38
CA LEU A 36 -7.82 12.40 -15.95
C LEU A 36 -7.80 13.80 -15.28
N ASN A 37 -7.51 14.85 -16.05
CA ASN A 37 -7.37 16.20 -15.53
C ASN A 37 -8.64 17.06 -15.71
N GLY A 38 -9.72 16.48 -16.24
CA GLY A 38 -10.94 17.20 -16.54
C GLY A 38 -11.01 17.73 -18.00
N PRO A 39 -11.94 18.64 -18.30
CA PRO A 39 -12.96 19.18 -17.40
C PRO A 39 -13.89 18.09 -16.87
N TRP A 40 -14.36 18.24 -15.63
CA TRP A 40 -15.21 17.26 -14.95
C TRP A 40 -16.67 17.72 -14.93
N THR A 41 -17.58 16.82 -15.26
CA THR A 41 -19.02 17.06 -15.33
C THR A 41 -19.73 16.27 -14.24
N PRO A 42 -20.58 16.90 -13.40
CA PRO A 42 -21.40 16.18 -12.44
C PRO A 42 -22.29 15.14 -13.11
N VAL A 43 -22.31 13.95 -12.53
CA VAL A 43 -23.30 12.92 -12.85
C VAL A 43 -24.58 13.30 -12.13
N ASP A 44 -25.66 13.48 -12.88
CA ASP A 44 -27.01 13.55 -12.32
C ASP A 44 -27.64 12.14 -12.39
N PRO A 45 -27.71 11.40 -11.26
CA PRO A 45 -28.25 10.05 -11.22
C PRO A 45 -29.67 9.96 -11.79
N SER A 46 -30.45 11.03 -11.68
CA SER A 46 -31.84 11.05 -12.12
C SER A 46 -31.99 11.07 -13.65
N THR A 47 -30.91 11.37 -14.37
CA THR A 47 -30.89 11.50 -15.83
C THR A 47 -30.29 10.29 -16.54
N LEU A 48 -29.68 9.36 -15.80
CA LEU A 48 -28.99 8.22 -16.39
C LEU A 48 -29.93 7.05 -16.67
N PRO A 49 -29.84 6.42 -17.85
CA PRO A 49 -30.49 5.15 -18.08
C PRO A 49 -29.94 4.09 -17.12
N VAL A 50 -30.79 3.16 -16.71
CA VAL A 50 -30.43 2.06 -15.81
C VAL A 50 -30.42 0.76 -16.60
N ASP A 51 -29.38 -0.07 -16.46
CA ASP A 51 -29.30 -1.38 -17.11
C ASP A 51 -30.22 -2.42 -16.44
N ALA A 52 -30.26 -3.62 -17.00
CA ALA A 52 -31.06 -4.72 -16.48
C ALA A 52 -30.66 -5.18 -15.06
N ASN A 53 -29.48 -4.80 -14.58
CA ASN A 53 -28.95 -5.11 -13.26
C ASN A 53 -29.15 -3.97 -12.25
N GLY A 54 -29.79 -2.87 -12.65
CA GLY A 54 -29.99 -1.72 -11.78
C GLY A 54 -28.81 -0.74 -11.75
N HIS A 55 -27.81 -0.90 -12.63
CA HIS A 55 -26.67 0.02 -12.69
C HIS A 55 -26.98 1.23 -13.55
N MET A 56 -26.57 2.42 -13.10
CA MET A 56 -26.63 3.61 -13.94
C MET A 56 -25.61 3.51 -15.07
N VAL A 57 -26.07 3.71 -16.30
CA VAL A 57 -25.26 3.63 -17.51
C VAL A 57 -25.02 5.05 -18.03
N LEU A 58 -23.75 5.43 -18.14
CA LEU A 58 -23.37 6.66 -18.82
C LEU A 58 -22.89 6.31 -20.24
N PRO A 59 -23.58 6.74 -21.31
CA PRO A 59 -23.17 6.40 -22.67
C PRO A 59 -21.79 7.02 -22.97
N THR A 60 -20.83 6.18 -23.33
CA THR A 60 -19.50 6.58 -23.79
C THR A 60 -19.54 6.82 -25.30
N GLU A 61 -19.27 8.03 -25.77
CA GLU A 61 -19.09 8.33 -27.22
C GLU A 61 -17.74 7.79 -27.73
N GLY A 62 -17.52 6.47 -27.64
CA GLY A 62 -16.35 5.80 -28.22
C GLY A 62 -15.01 6.05 -27.54
N GLY A 63 -14.99 6.65 -26.34
CA GLY A 63 -13.78 6.90 -25.55
C GLY A 63 -13.87 6.41 -24.11
N SER A 64 -12.72 6.30 -23.44
CA SER A 64 -12.65 5.98 -22.01
C SER A 64 -13.14 7.17 -21.17
N LEU A 65 -14.01 6.89 -20.19
CA LEU A 65 -14.42 7.84 -19.18
C LEU A 65 -13.71 7.56 -17.85
N PHE A 66 -13.31 8.64 -17.18
CA PHE A 66 -12.82 8.62 -15.81
C PHE A 66 -13.92 9.11 -14.89
N PHE A 67 -14.09 8.45 -13.75
CA PHE A 67 -15.06 8.85 -12.73
C PHE A 67 -14.35 9.25 -11.43
N ARG A 68 -14.98 10.16 -10.70
CA ARG A 68 -14.58 10.49 -9.32
C ARG A 68 -15.80 10.77 -8.45
N THR A 69 -15.72 10.39 -7.19
CA THR A 69 -16.63 10.85 -6.15
C THR A 69 -16.05 12.10 -5.50
N ARG A 70 -16.88 13.14 -5.36
CA ARG A 70 -16.58 14.36 -4.64
C ARG A 70 -17.29 14.35 -3.29
N ILE A 71 -16.57 14.80 -2.28
CA ILE A 71 -17.09 15.05 -0.94
C ILE A 71 -16.66 16.47 -0.59
N ALA A 72 -17.62 17.36 -0.35
CA ALA A 72 -17.36 18.74 0.06
C ALA A 72 -18.13 19.12 1.33
N ALA A 73 -17.46 19.94 2.13
CA ALA A 73 -17.97 20.52 3.35
C ALA A 73 -19.11 21.52 3.09
N ALA A 74 -20.13 21.53 3.95
CA ALA A 74 -21.10 22.63 4.04
C ALA A 74 -20.91 23.52 5.30
N GLY A 75 -19.72 23.50 5.94
CA GLY A 75 -19.43 24.29 7.15
C GLY A 75 -17.94 24.42 7.50
N ASP A 76 -17.64 25.13 8.60
CA ASP A 76 -16.29 25.64 8.98
C ASP A 76 -15.34 24.61 9.63
N MET A 77 -15.78 23.37 9.87
CA MET A 77 -14.93 22.30 10.43
C MET A 77 -13.93 21.80 9.37
N LEU A 78 -12.64 21.74 9.69
CA LEU A 78 -11.59 21.29 8.76
C LEU A 78 -11.47 19.77 8.70
N ARG A 79 -11.63 19.10 9.85
CA ARG A 79 -11.75 17.65 9.95
C ARG A 79 -13.22 17.29 10.04
N GLN A 80 -13.85 17.01 8.90
CA GLN A 80 -15.27 16.65 8.88
C GLN A 80 -15.43 15.15 8.93
N GLU A 81 -16.05 14.64 9.98
CA GLU A 81 -16.47 13.25 10.02
C GLU A 81 -17.63 13.06 9.06
N VAL A 82 -17.54 12.06 8.19
CA VAL A 82 -18.62 11.69 7.26
C VAL A 82 -19.27 10.42 7.78
N PRO A 83 -20.58 10.39 8.04
CA PRO A 83 -21.28 9.16 8.35
C PRO A 83 -21.05 8.12 7.26
N VAL A 84 -20.68 6.90 7.63
CA VAL A 84 -20.46 5.81 6.64
C VAL A 84 -21.73 5.56 5.82
N SER A 85 -22.91 5.74 6.43
CA SER A 85 -24.20 5.64 5.75
C SER A 85 -24.46 6.70 4.68
N ALA A 86 -23.69 7.79 4.66
CA ALA A 86 -23.79 8.85 3.65
C ALA A 86 -22.79 8.67 2.50
N LEU A 87 -21.87 7.70 2.60
CA LEU A 87 -20.90 7.40 1.55
C LEU A 87 -21.55 6.55 0.44
N PRO A 88 -21.04 6.61 -0.80
CA PRO A 88 -21.52 5.74 -1.87
C PRO A 88 -21.31 4.27 -1.51
N PRO A 89 -22.27 3.37 -1.79
CA PRO A 89 -22.16 1.95 -1.45
C PRO A 89 -20.91 1.25 -1.99
N GLU A 90 -20.44 1.66 -3.19
CA GLU A 90 -19.20 1.14 -3.81
C GLU A 90 -17.98 1.38 -2.92
N ILE A 91 -17.85 2.58 -2.33
CA ILE A 91 -16.73 2.96 -1.46
C ILE A 91 -16.73 2.13 -0.17
N VAL A 92 -17.91 1.95 0.44
CA VAL A 92 -18.07 1.13 1.64
C VAL A 92 -17.77 -0.34 1.34
N THR A 93 -18.22 -0.84 0.19
CA THR A 93 -17.98 -2.21 -0.29
C THR A 93 -16.48 -2.51 -0.43
N HIS A 94 -15.65 -1.54 -0.85
CA HIS A 94 -14.21 -1.72 -0.87
C HIS A 94 -13.60 -1.90 0.52
N ALA A 95 -14.02 -1.07 1.48
CA ALA A 95 -13.58 -1.22 2.87
C ALA A 95 -14.04 -2.55 3.48
N ASP A 96 -15.31 -2.92 3.30
CA ASP A 96 -15.88 -4.17 3.81
C ASP A 96 -15.22 -5.40 3.21
N ASN A 97 -14.86 -5.37 1.92
CA ASN A 97 -14.12 -6.47 1.31
C ASN A 97 -12.76 -6.69 1.96
N VAL A 98 -12.00 -5.62 2.24
CA VAL A 98 -10.70 -5.73 2.94
C VAL A 98 -10.90 -6.19 4.37
N LEU A 99 -11.94 -5.70 5.06
CA LEU A 99 -12.33 -6.18 6.39
C LEU A 99 -12.57 -7.69 6.39
N ARG A 100 -13.40 -8.18 5.46
CA ARG A 100 -13.80 -9.58 5.33
C ARG A 100 -12.60 -10.47 4.99
N THR A 101 -11.84 -10.11 3.95
CA THR A 101 -10.65 -10.91 3.54
C THR A 101 -9.50 -10.80 4.54
N SER A 102 -9.53 -9.82 5.45
CA SER A 102 -8.57 -9.69 6.55
C SER A 102 -8.96 -10.52 7.78
N ARG A 103 -10.26 -10.66 8.08
CA ARG A 103 -10.74 -11.58 9.14
C ARG A 103 -10.60 -13.04 8.76
N ALA A 104 -10.77 -13.37 7.48
CA ALA A 104 -10.64 -14.74 6.97
C ALA A 104 -9.19 -15.27 6.98
N ARG A 105 -8.22 -14.51 7.52
CA ARG A 105 -6.80 -14.86 7.55
C ARG A 105 -6.50 -15.83 8.68
N SER A 106 -6.72 -17.11 8.43
CA SER A 106 -6.44 -18.17 9.40
C SER A 106 -4.97 -18.23 9.86
N GLY A 107 -4.03 -17.70 9.06
CA GLY A 107 -2.59 -17.72 9.35
C GLY A 107 -1.97 -16.37 9.70
N ASP A 108 -2.72 -15.25 9.71
CA ASP A 108 -2.18 -13.93 10.06
C ASP A 108 -2.28 -13.70 11.59
N PRO A 109 -1.15 -13.67 12.32
CA PRO A 109 -1.16 -13.42 13.77
C PRO A 109 -1.67 -12.01 14.12
N GLU A 110 -1.82 -11.14 13.11
CA GLU A 110 -2.26 -9.75 13.23
C GLU A 110 -3.53 -9.47 12.43
N ALA A 111 -4.29 -10.51 12.08
CA ALA A 111 -5.63 -10.39 11.51
C ALA A 111 -6.53 -9.53 12.39
N TRP A 112 -7.51 -8.88 11.77
CA TRP A 112 -8.61 -8.32 12.53
C TRP A 112 -9.42 -9.44 13.19
N PRO A 113 -9.86 -9.25 14.45
CA PRO A 113 -10.76 -10.19 15.08
C PRO A 113 -12.11 -10.25 14.35
N GLU A 114 -12.85 -11.36 14.53
CA GLU A 114 -14.13 -11.58 13.85
C GLU A 114 -15.16 -10.48 14.14
N ASP A 115 -15.11 -9.89 15.34
CA ASP A 115 -15.97 -8.82 15.84
C ASP A 115 -15.56 -7.42 15.36
N ALA A 116 -14.49 -7.27 14.56
CA ALA A 116 -14.13 -5.97 14.02
C ALA A 116 -15.30 -5.38 13.21
N VAL A 117 -15.39 -4.06 13.09
CA VAL A 117 -16.37 -3.35 12.26
C VAL A 117 -15.78 -2.04 11.79
N LEU A 118 -16.33 -1.47 10.71
CA LEU A 118 -16.04 -0.08 10.36
C LEU A 118 -16.68 0.83 11.42
N HIS A 119 -15.94 1.84 11.87
CA HIS A 119 -16.48 2.89 12.72
C HIS A 119 -17.61 3.61 11.96
N PRO A 120 -18.70 4.06 12.63
CA PRO A 120 -19.88 4.65 11.95
C PRO A 120 -19.60 5.97 11.22
N VAL A 121 -18.43 6.57 11.45
CA VAL A 121 -17.94 7.73 10.72
C VAL A 121 -16.57 7.44 10.13
N ALA A 122 -16.30 8.05 8.98
CA ALA A 122 -15.04 7.99 8.26
C ALA A 122 -14.48 9.41 8.05
N ILE A 123 -13.17 9.52 7.80
CA ILE A 123 -12.46 10.79 7.70
C ILE A 123 -12.06 11.06 6.24
N PRO A 124 -12.50 12.18 5.63
CA PRO A 124 -12.03 12.62 4.34
C PRO A 124 -10.55 12.95 4.35
N VAL A 125 -9.88 12.51 3.30
CA VAL A 125 -8.45 12.74 3.06
C VAL A 125 -8.35 13.45 1.72
N PHE A 126 -7.66 14.57 1.70
CA PHE A 126 -7.48 15.39 0.51
C PHE A 126 -6.19 15.02 -0.20
N ASP A 127 -6.19 15.07 -1.53
CA ASP A 127 -4.98 14.92 -2.33
C ASP A 127 -4.27 16.26 -2.47
N GLY A 128 -2.99 16.29 -2.11
CA GLY A 128 -2.13 17.46 -2.24
C GLY A 128 -1.94 17.96 -3.67
N ALA A 129 -2.28 17.15 -4.68
CA ALA A 129 -2.22 17.54 -6.09
C ALA A 129 -3.45 18.35 -6.55
N GLN A 130 -4.57 18.35 -5.81
CA GLN A 130 -5.79 19.01 -6.28
C GLN A 130 -5.75 20.53 -6.03
N GLU A 131 -6.15 21.31 -7.05
CA GLU A 131 -6.32 22.77 -6.91
C GLU A 131 -7.50 23.11 -6.00
N GLN A 132 -8.59 22.34 -6.11
CA GLN A 132 -9.77 22.52 -5.29
C GLN A 132 -9.50 22.02 -3.87
N ARG A 133 -9.47 22.96 -2.92
CA ARG A 133 -9.22 22.68 -1.50
C ARG A 133 -10.36 21.87 -0.84
N ASP A 134 -11.51 21.77 -1.48
CA ASP A 134 -12.73 21.38 -0.77
C ASP A 134 -13.19 19.98 -1.11
N THR A 135 -12.45 19.25 -1.95
CA THR A 135 -12.85 17.92 -2.41
C THR A 135 -11.89 16.83 -1.95
N ALA A 136 -12.39 15.89 -1.16
CA ALA A 136 -11.61 14.73 -0.75
C ALA A 136 -11.27 13.82 -1.94
N ALA A 137 -10.12 13.16 -1.86
CA ALA A 137 -9.67 12.15 -2.83
C ALA A 137 -9.67 10.74 -2.25
N PHE A 138 -9.64 10.62 -0.93
CA PHE A 138 -9.74 9.34 -0.21
C PHE A 138 -10.65 9.49 1.00
N ILE A 139 -11.05 8.35 1.56
CA ILE A 139 -11.70 8.23 2.85
C ILE A 139 -10.90 7.26 3.70
N GLU A 140 -10.55 7.67 4.92
CA GLU A 140 -10.01 6.81 5.96
C GLU A 140 -11.17 6.25 6.80
N PHE A 141 -11.35 4.93 6.75
CA PHE A 141 -12.22 4.19 7.65
C PHE A 141 -11.42 3.72 8.86
N LYS A 142 -11.83 4.14 10.06
CA LYS A 142 -11.31 3.56 11.31
C LYS A 142 -11.93 2.17 11.50
N VAL A 143 -11.13 1.19 11.89
CA VAL A 143 -11.61 -0.13 12.28
C VAL A 143 -11.61 -0.25 13.80
N VAL A 144 -12.71 -0.73 14.36
CA VAL A 144 -12.94 -0.85 15.80
C VAL A 144 -13.53 -2.22 16.12
N ARG A 145 -13.51 -2.63 17.39
CA ARG A 145 -14.33 -3.77 17.82
C ARG A 145 -15.80 -3.37 17.84
N GLY A 146 -16.65 -4.26 17.34
CA GLY A 146 -18.10 -4.15 17.47
C GLY A 146 -18.50 -4.15 18.94
N ALA A 147 -19.59 -3.45 19.26
CA ALA A 147 -20.14 -3.54 20.60
C ALA A 147 -20.48 -5.02 20.90
N PRO A 148 -20.14 -5.55 22.09
CA PRO A 148 -20.61 -6.85 22.49
C PRO A 148 -22.13 -6.86 22.35
N THR A 149 -22.69 -7.85 21.65
CA THR A 149 -24.13 -8.07 21.65
C THR A 149 -24.49 -8.45 23.08
N ALA A 150 -24.84 -7.47 23.90
CA ALA A 150 -25.20 -7.73 25.29
C ALA A 150 -26.36 -8.73 25.28
N PRO A 151 -26.28 -9.87 26.00
CA PRO A 151 -27.43 -10.74 26.13
C PRO A 151 -28.57 -9.93 26.75
N SER A 152 -29.69 -9.88 26.05
CA SER A 152 -30.92 -9.23 26.48
C SER A 152 -31.45 -9.93 27.74
N THR A 153 -31.05 -9.46 28.92
CA THR A 153 -31.75 -9.73 30.18
C THR A 153 -31.59 -8.61 31.21
N ALA A 154 -32.72 -7.93 31.44
CA ALA A 154 -33.21 -7.27 32.65
C ALA A 154 -32.71 -5.84 33.06
N PRO A 155 -33.64 -4.98 33.53
CA PRO A 155 -33.38 -3.58 33.86
C PRO A 155 -32.92 -3.46 35.31
N LEU A 156 -31.63 -3.23 35.52
CA LEU A 156 -31.14 -2.54 36.71
C LEU A 156 -30.11 -1.52 36.23
N LEU A 157 -30.40 -0.25 36.48
CA LEU A 157 -29.52 0.90 36.24
C LEU A 157 -28.15 0.63 36.87
N LYS A 158 -27.23 0.08 36.08
CA LYS A 158 -25.80 0.28 36.31
C LYS A 158 -25.49 1.67 35.78
N PHE A 159 -24.99 2.53 36.66
CA PHE A 159 -24.30 3.75 36.23
C PHE A 159 -23.31 3.34 35.14
N ALA A 160 -23.36 4.01 34.00
CA ALA A 160 -22.45 3.75 32.90
C ALA A 160 -21.03 3.97 33.40
N GLU A 161 -20.34 2.88 33.78
CA GLU A 161 -18.89 2.82 33.62
C GLU A 161 -18.63 3.23 32.18
N ASP A 162 -17.72 4.19 31.99
CA ASP A 162 -17.28 4.66 30.68
C ASP A 162 -17.21 3.45 29.75
N ALA A 163 -18.11 3.42 28.74
CA ALA A 163 -18.16 2.30 27.81
C ALA A 163 -16.72 2.05 27.36
N PRO A 164 -16.18 0.83 27.53
CA PRO A 164 -14.76 0.58 27.28
C PRO A 164 -14.45 1.12 25.90
N GLN A 165 -13.48 2.05 25.82
CA GLN A 165 -13.16 2.69 24.55
C GLN A 165 -12.93 1.58 23.52
N PRO A 166 -13.58 1.66 22.35
CA PRO A 166 -13.41 0.62 21.34
C PRO A 166 -11.91 0.51 21.05
N ALA A 167 -11.34 -0.67 21.31
CA ALA A 167 -9.94 -0.93 21.04
C ALA A 167 -9.66 -0.56 19.58
N THR A 168 -8.78 0.41 19.34
CA THR A 168 -8.47 0.86 17.99
C THR A 168 -7.75 -0.25 17.24
N LEU A 169 -8.32 -0.71 16.13
CA LEU A 169 -7.80 -1.81 15.34
C LEU A 169 -7.11 -1.32 14.05
N GLY A 170 -6.67 -0.07 13.97
CA GLY A 170 -6.10 0.50 12.76
C GLY A 170 -7.16 1.07 11.80
N PHE A 171 -6.88 1.03 10.50
CA PHE A 171 -7.63 1.78 9.50
C PHE A 171 -7.58 1.13 8.11
N ILE A 172 -8.50 1.52 7.23
CA ILE A 172 -8.51 1.23 5.80
C ILE A 172 -8.58 2.57 5.05
N LEU A 173 -7.67 2.81 4.10
CA LEU A 173 -7.77 3.95 3.19
C LEU A 173 -8.43 3.50 1.89
N VAL A 174 -9.51 4.17 1.48
CA VAL A 174 -10.21 3.89 0.22
C VAL A 174 -10.11 5.11 -0.69
N SER A 175 -9.73 4.90 -1.95
CA SER A 175 -9.73 5.96 -2.96
C SER A 175 -11.15 6.30 -3.41
N LEU A 176 -11.40 7.59 -3.66
CA LEU A 176 -12.66 8.09 -4.22
C LEU A 176 -12.58 8.30 -5.74
N ALA A 177 -11.42 8.07 -6.35
CA ALA A 177 -11.18 8.31 -7.76
C ALA A 177 -10.23 7.27 -8.37
N GLU A 178 -10.26 7.16 -9.69
CA GLU A 178 -9.38 6.29 -10.48
C GLU A 178 -7.92 6.76 -10.57
N THR A 179 -7.57 7.81 -9.83
CA THR A 179 -6.19 8.30 -9.70
C THR A 179 -5.31 7.37 -8.85
N GLU A 180 -5.92 6.42 -8.14
CA GLU A 180 -5.29 5.48 -7.21
C GLU A 180 -6.08 4.16 -7.21
N VAL A 181 -5.43 3.04 -6.88
CA VAL A 181 -6.14 1.75 -6.69
C VAL A 181 -7.25 1.89 -5.63
N PRO A 182 -8.31 1.06 -5.67
CA PRO A 182 -9.46 1.21 -4.78
C PRO A 182 -9.08 1.25 -3.29
N VAL A 183 -8.12 0.43 -2.88
CA VAL A 183 -7.56 0.44 -1.53
C VAL A 183 -6.03 0.49 -1.65
N PRO A 184 -5.38 1.65 -1.46
CA PRO A 184 -3.92 1.73 -1.56
C PRO A 184 -3.18 1.24 -0.31
N GLN A 185 -3.79 1.35 0.87
CA GLN A 185 -3.15 0.98 2.14
C GLN A 185 -4.17 0.70 3.25
N PHE A 186 -3.76 -0.10 4.22
CA PHE A 186 -4.49 -0.30 5.48
C PHE A 186 -3.54 -0.76 6.60
N ALA A 187 -3.98 -0.69 7.84
CA ALA A 187 -3.27 -1.24 8.99
C ALA A 187 -4.24 -1.99 9.89
N THR A 188 -3.84 -3.17 10.37
CA THR A 188 -4.70 -4.03 11.19
C THR A 188 -4.60 -3.77 12.70
N ARG A 189 -3.77 -2.80 13.11
CA ARG A 189 -3.48 -2.45 14.51
C ARG A 189 -3.10 -0.98 14.66
N GLY A 190 -3.26 -0.45 15.87
CA GLY A 190 -2.79 0.88 16.27
C GLY A 190 -3.69 2.04 15.84
N GLU A 191 -3.27 3.26 16.13
CA GLU A 191 -3.97 4.51 15.76
C GLU A 191 -4.12 4.66 14.23
N SER A 192 -5.25 5.23 13.78
CA SER A 192 -5.39 5.66 12.38
C SER A 192 -4.41 6.78 12.03
N ILE A 193 -4.19 7.09 10.74
CA ILE A 193 -3.29 8.20 10.36
C ILE A 193 -3.85 9.53 10.88
N SER A 194 -5.16 9.69 10.80
CA SER A 194 -5.84 10.87 11.32
C SER A 194 -5.67 11.03 12.84
N GLU A 195 -5.74 9.95 13.62
CA GLU A 195 -5.50 9.98 15.06
C GLU A 195 -4.04 10.32 15.40
N GLN A 196 -3.09 9.71 14.68
CA GLN A 196 -1.67 9.99 14.86
C GLN A 196 -1.34 11.47 14.57
N LEU A 197 -1.89 12.03 13.49
CA LEU A 197 -1.73 13.44 13.15
C LEU A 197 -2.44 14.37 14.13
N ALA A 198 -3.64 14.02 14.61
CA ALA A 198 -4.33 14.81 15.64
C ALA A 198 -3.47 14.97 16.90
N ARG A 199 -2.83 13.87 17.32
CA ARG A 199 -1.92 13.85 18.48
C ARG A 199 -0.67 14.69 18.23
N LEU A 200 -0.07 14.62 17.03
CA LEU A 200 1.11 15.41 16.69
C LEU A 200 0.79 16.90 16.54
N ALA A 201 -0.31 17.23 15.89
CA ALA A 201 -0.81 18.60 15.71
C ALA A 201 -1.36 19.21 17.00
N ARG A 202 -1.60 18.39 18.03
CA ARG A 202 -2.23 18.77 19.30
C ARG A 202 -3.62 19.41 19.11
N THR A 203 -4.32 19.01 18.04
CA THR A 203 -5.67 19.45 17.73
C THR A 203 -6.37 18.37 16.89
N PRO A 204 -7.66 18.07 17.16
CA PRO A 204 -8.44 17.23 16.28
C PRO A 204 -8.97 18.01 15.06
N ASN A 205 -8.92 19.34 15.05
CA ASN A 205 -9.45 20.18 13.98
C ASN A 205 -8.34 20.59 13.01
N PHE A 206 -8.12 19.78 11.97
CA PHE A 206 -7.17 20.03 10.90
C PHE A 206 -7.65 19.37 9.61
N ARG A 207 -7.15 19.82 8.48
CA ARG A 207 -7.39 19.18 7.20
C ARG A 207 -6.36 18.07 6.98
N LEU A 208 -6.82 16.84 6.77
CA LEU A 208 -5.95 15.68 6.51
C LEU A 208 -5.58 15.61 5.03
N VAL A 209 -4.31 15.83 4.70
CA VAL A 209 -3.82 15.84 3.32
C VAL A 209 -2.81 14.71 3.10
N ARG A 210 -2.96 13.97 2.01
CA ARG A 210 -2.04 12.96 1.54
C ARG A 210 -1.34 13.46 0.28
N PHE A 211 -0.02 13.28 0.23
CA PHE A 211 0.80 13.48 -0.95
C PHE A 211 1.42 12.14 -1.32
N GLY A 212 1.08 11.62 -2.50
CA GLY A 212 1.59 10.34 -3.00
C GLY A 212 1.38 9.19 -2.00
N GLY A 213 2.36 8.26 -1.93
CA GLY A 213 2.31 7.06 -1.09
C GLY A 213 2.39 7.32 0.42
N ASP A 214 3.31 8.19 0.83
CA ASP A 214 3.93 8.12 2.17
C ASP A 214 4.03 9.44 2.92
N PHE A 215 3.67 10.59 2.32
CA PHE A 215 3.72 11.86 3.03
C PHE A 215 2.32 12.34 3.40
N TRP A 216 2.10 12.53 4.70
CA TRP A 216 0.81 12.91 5.27
C TRP A 216 0.98 14.22 6.03
N ALA A 217 0.02 15.12 5.88
CA ALA A 217 0.03 16.43 6.52
C ALA A 217 -1.30 16.72 7.22
N ALA A 218 -1.20 17.34 8.39
CA ALA A 218 -2.28 18.06 9.02
C ALA A 218 -2.14 19.55 8.66
N GLU A 219 -3.15 20.12 8.02
CA GLU A 219 -3.17 21.55 7.67
C GLU A 219 -4.17 22.35 8.49
N ASP A 220 -3.85 23.60 8.79
CA ASP A 220 -4.83 24.57 9.30
C ASP A 220 -5.78 25.07 8.19
N ALA A 221 -6.69 26.00 8.52
CA ALA A 221 -7.64 26.55 7.56
C ALA A 221 -6.96 27.34 6.41
N GLN A 222 -5.80 27.93 6.69
CA GLN A 222 -5.00 28.68 5.74
C GLN A 222 -4.18 27.75 4.83
N GLY A 223 -4.04 26.48 5.20
CA GLY A 223 -3.27 25.47 4.49
C GLY A 223 -1.81 25.40 4.93
N HIS A 224 -1.47 25.95 6.11
CA HIS A 224 -0.16 25.80 6.73
C HIS A 224 -0.04 24.44 7.43
N LEU A 225 1.18 23.91 7.46
CA LEU A 225 1.49 22.64 8.10
C LEU A 225 1.44 22.75 9.62
N LEU A 226 0.60 21.95 10.27
CA LEU A 226 0.54 21.78 11.73
C LEU A 226 1.37 20.59 12.20
N ALA A 227 1.32 19.48 11.47
CA ALA A 227 2.09 18.27 11.72
C ALA A 227 2.20 17.43 10.45
N ASN A 228 3.17 16.52 10.40
CA ASN A 228 3.31 15.55 9.31
C ASN A 228 3.58 14.14 9.82
N LEU A 229 3.41 13.16 8.93
CA LEU A 229 3.80 11.77 9.12
C LEU A 229 4.41 11.21 7.83
N GLY A 230 5.28 10.22 8.01
CA GLY A 230 5.85 9.41 6.95
C GLY A 230 7.08 10.04 6.28
N ALA A 231 7.23 9.83 4.98
CA ALA A 231 8.47 10.16 4.27
C ALA A 231 8.57 11.64 3.93
N HIS A 232 9.70 12.28 4.25
CA HIS A 232 9.92 13.68 3.91
C HIS A 232 9.94 13.88 2.38
N PRO A 233 9.27 14.93 1.86
CA PRO A 233 9.30 15.23 0.44
C PRO A 233 10.67 15.77 0.03
N TRP A 234 11.08 15.44 -1.20
CA TRP A 234 12.29 15.93 -1.86
C TRP A 234 11.89 16.52 -3.21
N LYS A 235 12.67 17.45 -3.78
CA LYS A 235 12.31 18.11 -5.03
C LYS A 235 12.86 17.36 -6.23
N PRO A 236 12.02 16.75 -7.08
CA PRO A 236 12.47 16.04 -8.26
C PRO A 236 12.96 16.99 -9.33
N ASP A 237 14.15 16.69 -9.86
CA ASP A 237 14.69 17.34 -11.03
C ASP A 237 13.85 16.92 -12.26
N PRO A 238 13.27 17.85 -13.03
CA PRO A 238 12.54 17.53 -14.26
C PRO A 238 13.31 16.64 -15.23
N ALA A 239 14.65 16.65 -15.22
CA ALA A 239 15.48 15.76 -16.02
C ALA A 239 15.20 14.27 -15.76
N MET A 240 14.69 13.94 -14.57
CA MET A 240 14.33 12.57 -14.19
C MET A 240 13.21 11.98 -15.05
N LEU A 241 12.38 12.80 -15.70
CA LEU A 241 11.36 12.29 -16.62
C LEU A 241 11.92 11.42 -17.74
N THR A 242 13.11 11.77 -18.22
CA THR A 242 13.79 10.98 -19.25
C THR A 242 14.22 9.61 -18.72
N GLN A 243 14.41 9.48 -17.42
CA GLN A 243 14.83 8.25 -16.75
C GLN A 243 13.64 7.34 -16.45
N LEU A 244 12.48 7.92 -16.14
CA LEU A 244 11.24 7.16 -15.89
C LEU A 244 10.77 6.37 -17.12
N THR A 245 11.13 6.80 -18.33
CA THR A 245 10.79 6.12 -19.58
C THR A 245 11.86 5.12 -20.03
N GLN A 246 13.09 5.24 -19.52
CA GLN A 246 14.17 4.30 -19.80
C GLN A 246 14.00 3.03 -18.97
N ASP A 247 14.37 1.88 -19.55
CA ASP A 247 14.41 0.60 -18.85
C ASP A 247 15.77 0.41 -18.17
N LEU A 248 16.11 1.32 -17.25
CA LEU A 248 17.31 1.21 -16.44
C LEU A 248 17.04 0.28 -15.25
N VAL A 249 17.69 -0.88 -15.26
CA VAL A 249 17.56 -1.91 -14.23
C VAL A 249 18.88 -2.05 -13.49
N TRP A 250 18.87 -1.78 -12.19
CA TRP A 250 19.92 -2.21 -11.27
C TRP A 250 19.49 -3.55 -10.71
N GLU A 251 20.27 -4.57 -10.95
CA GLU A 251 20.01 -5.89 -10.40
C GLU A 251 21.32 -6.56 -10.03
N GLY A 252 21.28 -7.31 -8.94
CA GLY A 252 22.35 -8.22 -8.62
C GLY A 252 21.78 -9.46 -7.96
N ASP A 253 22.46 -10.58 -8.17
CA ASP A 253 22.17 -11.83 -7.51
C ASP A 253 23.48 -12.63 -7.38
N ASP A 254 23.89 -12.88 -6.13
CA ASP A 254 25.12 -13.60 -5.82
C ASP A 254 25.09 -15.07 -6.29
N ASP A 255 23.91 -15.69 -6.37
CA ASP A 255 23.75 -17.10 -6.74
C ASP A 255 23.83 -17.28 -8.26
N THR A 256 23.24 -16.36 -9.02
CA THR A 256 23.36 -16.36 -10.50
C THR A 256 24.61 -15.63 -10.99
N ARG A 257 25.33 -14.94 -10.09
CA ARG A 257 26.45 -14.03 -10.40
C ARG A 257 26.05 -12.90 -11.34
N THR A 258 24.78 -12.51 -11.30
CA THR A 258 24.30 -11.32 -12.00
C THR A 258 24.77 -10.09 -11.24
N ASN A 259 25.34 -9.12 -11.95
CA ASN A 259 25.58 -7.78 -11.41
C ASN A 259 25.46 -6.76 -12.54
N ASN A 260 24.34 -6.05 -12.57
CA ASN A 260 24.05 -4.99 -13.51
C ASN A 260 23.87 -3.69 -12.72
N GLU A 261 24.84 -2.78 -12.87
CA GLU A 261 24.83 -1.47 -12.24
C GLU A 261 24.98 -0.41 -13.34
N PRO A 262 23.89 -0.04 -14.03
CA PRO A 262 23.96 1.01 -15.03
C PRO A 262 24.41 2.33 -14.40
N THR A 263 24.98 3.21 -15.22
CA THR A 263 25.43 4.54 -14.77
C THR A 263 24.30 5.27 -14.10
N VAL A 264 24.53 5.74 -12.87
CA VAL A 264 23.55 6.51 -12.10
C VAL A 264 23.25 7.81 -12.87
N PRO A 265 21.98 8.10 -13.19
CA PRO A 265 21.62 9.35 -13.83
C PRO A 265 22.05 10.54 -12.97
N SER A 266 22.74 11.52 -13.55
CA SER A 266 23.10 12.73 -12.81
C SER A 266 21.92 13.71 -12.79
N PHE A 267 21.25 13.81 -11.65
CA PHE A 267 20.28 14.86 -11.36
C PHE A 267 20.61 15.53 -10.03
N GLN A 268 20.26 16.81 -9.91
CA GLN A 268 20.47 17.54 -8.66
C GLN A 268 19.31 17.28 -7.72
N VAL A 269 19.58 16.62 -6.59
CA VAL A 269 18.57 16.52 -5.53
C VAL A 269 18.46 17.88 -4.85
N GLN A 270 17.28 18.49 -4.98
CA GLN A 270 16.96 19.78 -4.38
C GLN A 270 15.98 19.59 -3.23
N PHE A 271 15.86 20.62 -2.39
CA PHE A 271 14.93 20.65 -1.27
C PHE A 271 13.98 21.84 -1.37
N TYR A 272 12.85 21.71 -0.69
CA TYR A 272 11.86 22.77 -0.65
C TYR A 272 12.15 23.73 0.49
N GLU A 273 12.23 25.01 0.17
CA GLU A 273 12.37 26.11 1.15
C GLU A 273 11.22 26.24 2.13
N SER A 274 10.04 25.70 1.77
CA SER A 274 8.86 25.72 2.60
C SER A 274 7.87 24.65 2.18
N TYR A 275 6.93 24.34 3.07
CA TYR A 275 5.79 23.49 2.75
C TYR A 275 4.95 24.05 1.58
N ALA A 276 4.81 25.37 1.46
CA ALA A 276 4.09 26.01 0.37
C ALA A 276 4.81 25.84 -0.98
N ALA A 277 6.14 25.92 -0.99
CA ALA A 277 6.96 25.62 -2.17
C ALA A 277 6.79 24.16 -2.60
N PHE A 278 6.84 23.23 -1.64
CA PHE A 278 6.55 21.81 -1.90
C PHE A 278 5.16 21.62 -2.51
N LYS A 279 4.08 22.16 -1.91
CA LYS A 279 2.72 22.01 -2.44
C LYS A 279 2.58 22.53 -3.87
N THR A 280 3.26 23.62 -4.19
CA THR A 280 3.23 24.18 -5.54
C THR A 280 3.94 23.27 -6.52
N ASP A 281 5.16 22.86 -6.19
CA ASP A 281 5.94 21.96 -7.03
C ASP A 281 5.29 20.57 -7.17
N PHE A 282 4.72 20.01 -6.11
CA PHE A 282 4.00 18.74 -6.19
C PHE A 282 2.89 18.76 -7.23
N ARG A 283 2.19 19.89 -7.37
CA ARG A 283 1.12 20.07 -8.36
C ARG A 283 1.67 20.18 -9.77
N VAL A 284 2.68 21.01 -9.99
CA VAL A 284 3.10 21.44 -11.34
C VAL A 284 4.35 20.76 -11.87
N ASN A 285 5.17 20.16 -11.00
CA ASN A 285 6.42 19.52 -11.41
C ASN A 285 6.09 18.32 -12.30
N PRO A 286 6.67 18.27 -13.51
CA PRO A 286 6.22 17.32 -14.51
C PRO A 286 6.61 15.88 -14.13
N VAL A 287 7.62 15.67 -13.26
CA VAL A 287 7.93 14.34 -12.69
C VAL A 287 6.74 13.85 -11.86
N TYR A 288 6.27 14.63 -10.89
CA TYR A 288 5.13 14.21 -10.07
C TYR A 288 3.84 14.04 -10.87
N VAL A 289 3.63 14.88 -11.89
CA VAL A 289 2.50 14.74 -12.81
C VAL A 289 2.57 13.39 -13.54
N ALA A 290 3.73 13.04 -14.11
CA ALA A 290 3.92 11.77 -14.80
C ALA A 290 3.70 10.56 -13.86
N LEU A 291 4.29 10.59 -12.66
CA LEU A 291 4.12 9.54 -11.66
C LEU A 291 2.65 9.32 -11.29
N ARG A 292 1.88 10.41 -11.10
CA ARG A 292 0.44 10.32 -10.83
C ARG A 292 -0.35 9.77 -12.02
N GLN A 293 -0.04 10.20 -13.24
CA GLN A 293 -0.71 9.73 -14.46
C GLN A 293 -0.53 8.23 -14.66
N GLN A 294 0.67 7.71 -14.42
CA GLN A 294 0.97 6.29 -14.58
C GLN A 294 0.29 5.45 -13.49
N ARG A 295 0.34 5.92 -12.24
CA ARG A 295 -0.40 5.31 -11.12
C ARG A 295 -1.91 5.25 -11.39
N ALA A 296 -2.49 6.31 -11.95
CA ALA A 296 -3.89 6.34 -12.36
C ALA A 296 -4.20 5.34 -13.49
N ALA A 297 -3.36 5.29 -14.53
CA ALA A 297 -3.52 4.35 -15.64
C ALA A 297 -3.52 2.89 -15.15
N ARG A 298 -2.67 2.57 -14.17
CA ARG A 298 -2.63 1.25 -13.54
C ARG A 298 -3.87 0.98 -12.68
N ALA A 299 -4.27 1.96 -11.87
CA ALA A 299 -5.41 1.87 -10.97
C ALA A 299 -6.74 1.68 -11.71
N GLN A 300 -6.88 2.26 -12.90
CA GLN A 300 -8.09 2.20 -13.72
C GLN A 300 -8.57 0.76 -13.92
N ALA A 301 -7.66 -0.16 -14.21
CA ALA A 301 -8.05 -1.55 -14.46
C ALA A 301 -8.54 -2.25 -13.18
N GLU A 302 -8.08 -1.89 -11.98
CA GLU A 302 -8.65 -2.41 -10.74
C GLU A 302 -10.03 -1.80 -10.42
N TRP A 303 -10.25 -0.54 -10.78
CA TRP A 303 -11.56 0.11 -10.69
C TRP A 303 -12.58 -0.48 -11.67
N GLN A 304 -12.14 -0.81 -12.88
CA GLN A 304 -12.96 -1.53 -13.86
C GLN A 304 -13.46 -2.86 -13.27
N ILE A 305 -12.56 -3.66 -12.70
CA ILE A 305 -12.94 -4.91 -12.02
C ILE A 305 -13.91 -4.67 -10.85
N ALA A 306 -13.63 -3.66 -10.03
CA ALA A 306 -14.51 -3.25 -8.93
C ALA A 306 -15.94 -2.91 -9.38
N ARG A 307 -16.10 -2.40 -10.60
CA ARG A 307 -17.39 -2.07 -11.22
C ARG A 307 -17.95 -3.17 -12.11
N GLY A 308 -17.36 -4.36 -12.08
CA GLY A 308 -17.81 -5.52 -12.87
C GLY A 308 -17.37 -5.50 -14.34
N VAL A 309 -16.50 -4.58 -14.74
CA VAL A 309 -15.85 -4.59 -16.06
C VAL A 309 -14.63 -5.50 -15.99
N LEU A 310 -14.78 -6.71 -16.53
CA LEU A 310 -13.78 -7.77 -16.40
C LEU A 310 -12.80 -7.77 -17.58
N PRO A 311 -11.51 -8.11 -17.35
CA PRO A 311 -10.57 -8.36 -18.43
C PRO A 311 -11.01 -9.56 -19.28
N GLN A 312 -10.57 -9.57 -20.54
CA GLN A 312 -10.81 -10.68 -21.44
C GLN A 312 -10.07 -11.93 -20.92
N VAL A 313 -10.77 -13.06 -20.84
CA VAL A 313 -10.18 -14.37 -20.56
C VAL A 313 -9.73 -15.01 -21.87
N VAL A 314 -8.44 -15.31 -21.98
CA VAL A 314 -7.79 -15.98 -23.11
C VAL A 314 -7.49 -17.40 -22.70
N GLN A 315 -8.25 -18.35 -23.25
CA GLN A 315 -8.06 -19.76 -22.99
C GLN A 315 -7.20 -20.41 -24.08
N LEU A 316 -6.13 -21.10 -23.69
CA LEU A 316 -5.19 -21.78 -24.57
C LEU A 316 -4.99 -23.23 -24.11
N THR A 317 -4.55 -24.10 -25.01
CA THR A 317 -3.90 -25.37 -24.65
C THR A 317 -2.38 -25.24 -24.79
N PRO A 318 -1.58 -26.10 -24.12
CA PRO A 318 -0.14 -26.15 -24.38
C PRO A 318 0.19 -26.25 -25.87
N GLY A 319 1.09 -25.40 -26.36
CA GLY A 319 1.48 -25.27 -27.77
C GLY A 319 0.56 -24.39 -28.63
N GLN A 320 -0.62 -23.99 -28.14
CA GLN A 320 -1.50 -23.08 -28.88
C GLN A 320 -1.03 -21.64 -28.72
N SER A 321 -1.02 -20.89 -29.84
CA SER A 321 -0.72 -19.45 -29.85
C SER A 321 -1.95 -18.63 -30.27
N LEU A 322 -2.07 -17.42 -29.73
CA LEU A 322 -3.08 -16.43 -30.11
C LEU A 322 -2.44 -15.04 -30.23
N LEU A 323 -2.74 -14.32 -31.30
CA LEU A 323 -2.36 -12.91 -31.46
C LEU A 323 -3.41 -12.01 -30.80
N LEU A 324 -2.97 -11.19 -29.85
CA LEU A 324 -3.77 -10.17 -29.21
C LEU A 324 -3.35 -8.78 -29.73
N LEU A 325 -4.31 -7.85 -29.75
CA LEU A 325 -4.10 -6.46 -30.18
C LEU A 325 -3.43 -6.33 -31.57
N PRO A 326 -3.94 -7.01 -32.63
CA PRO A 326 -3.34 -6.93 -33.96
C PRO A 326 -3.32 -5.48 -34.46
N GLY A 327 -2.23 -5.08 -35.10
CA GLY A 327 -2.02 -3.70 -35.60
C GLY A 327 -1.49 -2.71 -34.57
N VAL A 328 -1.37 -3.10 -33.29
CA VAL A 328 -1.00 -2.18 -32.21
C VAL A 328 0.49 -2.31 -31.88
N THR A 329 1.19 -1.18 -31.81
CA THR A 329 2.58 -1.16 -31.34
C THR A 329 2.63 -1.38 -29.84
N ILE A 330 3.20 -2.51 -29.44
CA ILE A 330 3.41 -2.85 -28.03
C ILE A 330 4.70 -2.21 -27.56
N THR A 331 4.62 -1.32 -26.59
CA THR A 331 5.81 -0.67 -26.02
C THR A 331 6.40 -1.50 -24.89
N ARG A 332 5.54 -2.14 -24.09
CA ARG A 332 5.93 -3.02 -22.99
C ARG A 332 4.82 -4.06 -22.73
N HIS A 333 5.19 -5.19 -22.14
CA HIS A 333 4.23 -6.20 -21.71
C HIS A 333 4.80 -6.98 -20.53
N TYR A 334 3.91 -7.63 -19.79
CA TYR A 334 4.28 -8.50 -18.69
C TYR A 334 3.25 -9.59 -18.47
N LEU A 335 3.71 -10.83 -18.35
CA LEU A 335 2.89 -11.95 -17.90
C LEU A 335 3.26 -12.32 -16.47
N ASP A 336 2.32 -12.10 -15.57
CA ASP A 336 2.41 -12.47 -14.17
C ASP A 336 1.86 -13.87 -13.93
N THR A 337 2.57 -14.66 -13.14
CA THR A 337 2.11 -15.96 -12.62
C THR A 337 2.47 -16.02 -11.14
N GLU A 338 1.57 -16.58 -10.32
CA GLU A 338 1.81 -16.63 -8.87
C GLU A 338 2.90 -17.63 -8.50
N ASP A 339 3.00 -18.71 -9.26
CA ASP A 339 4.03 -19.74 -9.13
C ASP A 339 5.15 -19.52 -10.16
N GLU A 340 6.32 -20.09 -9.90
CA GLU A 340 7.44 -20.07 -10.87
C GLU A 340 7.18 -20.93 -12.12
N VAL A 341 5.98 -21.52 -12.22
CA VAL A 341 5.55 -22.29 -13.39
C VAL A 341 5.34 -21.33 -14.55
N ARG A 342 6.10 -21.56 -15.62
CA ARG A 342 5.93 -20.86 -16.90
C ARG A 342 4.63 -21.33 -17.55
N VAL A 343 3.52 -20.62 -17.27
CA VAL A 343 2.18 -20.93 -17.79
C VAL A 343 2.08 -20.64 -19.29
N ALA A 344 2.54 -19.46 -19.71
CA ALA A 344 2.53 -19.04 -21.11
C ALA A 344 3.76 -18.20 -21.44
N ASP A 345 4.00 -17.98 -22.72
CA ASP A 345 4.93 -16.98 -23.24
C ASP A 345 4.16 -15.86 -23.92
N ALA A 346 4.62 -14.62 -23.77
CA ALA A 346 4.08 -13.47 -24.47
C ALA A 346 5.21 -12.77 -25.20
N THR A 347 5.07 -12.58 -26.51
CA THR A 347 6.13 -11.99 -27.35
C THR A 347 5.52 -10.96 -28.30
N PRO A 348 6.04 -9.73 -28.39
CA PRO A 348 5.57 -8.76 -29.36
C PRO A 348 5.69 -9.31 -30.79
N ALA A 349 4.65 -9.14 -31.60
CA ALA A 349 4.66 -9.62 -32.98
C ALA A 349 5.55 -8.74 -33.85
N THR A 350 6.45 -9.36 -34.63
CA THR A 350 7.37 -8.66 -35.53
C THR A 350 6.69 -8.12 -36.78
N GLU A 351 5.68 -8.81 -37.28
CA GLU A 351 4.89 -8.42 -38.46
C GLU A 351 3.45 -8.15 -38.04
N GLY A 352 2.87 -7.03 -38.48
CA GLY A 352 1.47 -6.68 -38.23
C GLY A 352 1.16 -6.13 -36.83
N GLY A 353 2.13 -6.02 -35.92
CA GLY A 353 1.94 -5.50 -34.56
C GLY A 353 1.12 -6.42 -33.64
N GLY A 354 1.01 -6.06 -32.37
CA GLY A 354 0.32 -6.84 -31.33
C GLY A 354 1.27 -7.71 -30.50
N ILE A 355 0.68 -8.63 -29.73
CA ILE A 355 1.40 -9.56 -28.87
C ILE A 355 0.89 -10.99 -29.06
N THR A 356 1.80 -11.91 -29.35
CA THR A 356 1.50 -13.33 -29.48
C THR A 356 1.66 -14.00 -28.13
N VAL A 357 0.60 -14.64 -27.65
CA VAL A 357 0.60 -15.42 -26.41
C VAL A 357 0.57 -16.90 -26.75
N THR A 358 1.51 -17.68 -26.22
CA THR A 358 1.62 -19.13 -26.46
C THR A 358 1.49 -19.89 -25.15
N GLY A 359 0.54 -20.82 -25.06
CA GLY A 359 0.36 -21.67 -23.88
C GLY A 359 1.52 -22.65 -23.72
N ILE A 360 2.06 -22.78 -22.52
CA ILE A 360 3.21 -23.65 -22.21
C ILE A 360 2.80 -24.78 -21.27
N ALA A 361 2.22 -24.45 -20.12
CA ALA A 361 1.82 -25.41 -19.10
C ALA A 361 0.46 -25.02 -18.49
N PRO A 362 -0.36 -25.99 -18.04
CA PRO A 362 -1.63 -25.69 -17.41
C PRO A 362 -1.49 -24.75 -16.21
N GLY A 363 -2.38 -23.77 -16.11
CA GLY A 363 -2.37 -22.77 -15.06
C GLY A 363 -3.02 -21.47 -15.49
N ASP A 364 -2.99 -20.48 -14.60
CA ASP A 364 -3.55 -19.15 -14.81
C ASP A 364 -2.45 -18.09 -14.66
N GLY A 365 -2.54 -17.03 -15.46
CA GLY A 365 -1.64 -15.88 -15.40
C GLY A 365 -2.36 -14.59 -15.80
N LEU A 366 -1.78 -13.45 -15.45
CA LEU A 366 -2.31 -12.14 -15.83
C LEU A 366 -1.33 -11.47 -16.79
N LEU A 367 -1.77 -11.22 -18.02
CA LEU A 367 -1.00 -10.48 -19.01
C LEU A 367 -1.41 -9.00 -19.00
N GLU A 368 -0.47 -8.13 -18.68
CA GLU A 368 -0.58 -6.69 -18.88
C GLU A 368 0.20 -6.26 -20.13
N VAL A 369 -0.40 -5.41 -20.95
CA VAL A 369 0.19 -4.95 -22.22
C VAL A 369 0.04 -3.45 -22.32
N GLN A 370 1.16 -2.74 -22.44
CA GLN A 370 1.15 -1.30 -22.68
C GLN A 370 1.25 -1.01 -24.18
N ALA A 371 0.30 -0.22 -24.67
CA ALA A 371 0.21 0.27 -26.03
C ALA A 371 0.06 1.80 -25.99
N GLY A 372 1.16 2.51 -26.21
CA GLY A 372 1.20 3.96 -25.99
C GLY A 372 0.95 4.33 -24.53
N SER A 373 -0.09 5.12 -24.27
CA SER A 373 -0.53 5.51 -22.92
C SER A 373 -1.56 4.56 -22.29
N SER A 374 -2.03 3.55 -23.02
CA SER A 374 -3.06 2.62 -22.56
C SER A 374 -2.46 1.33 -22.04
N ILE A 375 -3.05 0.77 -20.98
CA ILE A 375 -2.71 -0.55 -20.44
C ILE A 375 -3.91 -1.47 -20.66
N HIS A 376 -3.66 -2.60 -21.33
CA HIS A 376 -4.64 -3.66 -21.55
C HIS A 376 -4.34 -4.84 -20.63
N ARG A 377 -5.38 -5.47 -20.06
CA ARG A 377 -5.24 -6.67 -19.22
C ARG A 377 -5.98 -7.85 -19.81
N PHE A 378 -5.33 -9.01 -19.77
CA PHE A 378 -5.90 -10.29 -20.18
C PHE A 378 -5.65 -11.34 -19.09
N SER A 379 -6.68 -12.09 -18.74
CA SER A 379 -6.53 -13.30 -17.92
C SER A 379 -6.15 -14.45 -18.86
N ILE A 380 -4.95 -15.00 -18.70
CA ILE A 380 -4.44 -16.11 -19.50
C ILE A 380 -4.71 -17.40 -18.75
N ARG A 381 -5.49 -18.30 -19.34
CA ARG A 381 -5.74 -19.64 -18.78
C ARG A 381 -5.27 -20.70 -19.75
N VAL A 382 -4.31 -21.50 -19.33
CA VAL A 382 -3.86 -22.67 -20.09
C VAL A 382 -4.50 -23.91 -19.48
N VAL A 383 -5.25 -24.65 -20.29
CA VAL A 383 -5.92 -25.88 -19.85
C VAL A 383 -5.27 -27.10 -20.49
N SER A 384 -5.23 -28.22 -19.74
CA SER A 384 -4.75 -29.50 -20.28
C SER A 384 -5.56 -29.89 -21.52
N ALA A 385 -4.88 -30.38 -22.56
CA ALA A 385 -5.50 -30.82 -23.82
C ALA A 385 -6.37 -32.09 -23.68
N THR A 386 -6.62 -32.57 -22.47
CA THR A 386 -7.38 -33.80 -22.23
C THR A 386 -8.83 -33.61 -22.67
N PRO A 387 -9.37 -34.44 -23.58
CA PRO A 387 -10.79 -34.41 -23.87
C PRO A 387 -11.55 -34.72 -22.58
N ALA A 388 -12.50 -33.87 -22.22
CA ALA A 388 -13.33 -34.09 -21.04
C ALA A 388 -13.89 -35.53 -21.08
N PRO A 389 -13.67 -36.37 -20.04
CA PRO A 389 -14.42 -37.61 -19.94
C PRO A 389 -15.91 -37.25 -19.94
N ALA A 390 -16.72 -38.06 -20.63
CA ALA A 390 -18.16 -37.89 -20.73
C ALA A 390 -18.76 -37.49 -19.38
N SER A 391 -19.46 -36.36 -19.38
CA SER A 391 -19.93 -35.62 -18.21
C SER A 391 -20.55 -36.52 -17.14
N LEU A 392 -19.83 -36.70 -16.03
CA LEU A 392 -20.52 -36.83 -14.75
C LEU A 392 -21.25 -35.50 -14.51
N PRO A 393 -22.51 -35.50 -14.04
CA PRO A 393 -23.19 -34.27 -13.69
C PRO A 393 -22.28 -33.48 -12.75
N PRO A 394 -22.13 -32.16 -12.96
CA PRO A 394 -21.30 -31.34 -12.09
C PRO A 394 -21.73 -31.61 -10.65
N PRO A 395 -20.80 -31.90 -9.72
CA PRO A 395 -21.16 -31.93 -8.31
C PRO A 395 -21.91 -30.63 -8.02
N PRO A 396 -23.03 -30.68 -7.27
CA PRO A 396 -23.73 -29.46 -6.90
C PRO A 396 -22.70 -28.49 -6.32
N PRO A 397 -22.72 -27.21 -6.71
CA PRO A 397 -21.76 -26.25 -6.19
C PRO A 397 -21.80 -26.34 -4.67
N PRO A 398 -20.65 -26.36 -3.97
CA PRO A 398 -20.68 -26.13 -2.53
C PRO A 398 -21.43 -24.82 -2.34
N SER A 399 -22.48 -24.87 -1.53
CA SER A 399 -23.55 -23.88 -1.46
C SER A 399 -23.13 -22.50 -0.96
N ASP A 400 -21.82 -22.30 -0.72
CA ASP A 400 -21.30 -21.23 0.10
C ASP A 400 -20.27 -20.34 -0.63
N PHE A 401 -19.96 -20.61 -1.91
CA PHE A 401 -19.04 -19.74 -2.68
C PHE A 401 -19.69 -18.38 -2.95
N VAL A 402 -19.01 -17.31 -2.54
CA VAL A 402 -19.42 -15.93 -2.79
C VAL A 402 -18.55 -15.34 -3.91
N PRO A 403 -19.11 -14.97 -5.07
CA PRO A 403 -18.36 -14.26 -6.11
C PRO A 403 -17.65 -13.02 -5.56
N GLY A 404 -16.40 -12.82 -5.96
CA GLY A 404 -15.62 -11.65 -5.55
C GLY A 404 -14.17 -11.97 -5.22
N TRP A 405 -13.58 -11.13 -4.37
CA TRP A 405 -12.20 -11.29 -3.91
C TRP A 405 -12.10 -12.41 -2.87
N GLN A 406 -11.26 -13.40 -3.17
CA GLN A 406 -10.95 -14.56 -2.36
C GLN A 406 -9.47 -14.57 -2.00
N ARG A 407 -9.15 -14.76 -0.71
CA ARG A 407 -7.77 -14.96 -0.26
C ARG A 407 -7.35 -16.36 -0.67
N VAL A 408 -6.34 -16.48 -1.52
CA VAL A 408 -5.84 -17.78 -2.00
C VAL A 408 -4.45 -18.12 -1.48
N TYR A 409 -3.70 -17.11 -1.04
CA TYR A 409 -2.37 -17.30 -0.48
C TYR A 409 -2.08 -16.28 0.61
N GLU A 410 -1.45 -16.73 1.69
CA GLU A 410 -0.87 -15.87 2.69
C GLU A 410 0.38 -16.50 3.29
N LYS A 411 1.38 -15.65 3.56
CA LYS A 411 2.62 -16.06 4.19
C LYS A 411 3.17 -14.93 5.05
N PHE A 412 3.62 -15.31 6.25
CA PHE A 412 4.17 -14.40 7.24
C PHE A 412 5.51 -14.91 7.75
N VAL A 413 6.41 -13.97 8.00
CA VAL A 413 7.72 -14.18 8.61
C VAL A 413 7.69 -13.53 9.98
N GLY A 414 7.03 -14.19 10.92
CA GLY A 414 6.72 -13.66 12.24
C GLY A 414 5.56 -12.66 12.22
N SER A 415 5.57 -11.73 13.17
CA SER A 415 4.59 -10.63 13.30
C SER A 415 5.33 -9.33 13.60
N TYR A 416 4.64 -8.18 13.58
CA TYR A 416 5.26 -6.93 14.00
C TYR A 416 5.91 -7.00 15.39
N GLU A 417 5.36 -7.80 16.32
CA GLU A 417 5.94 -7.94 17.67
C GLU A 417 7.30 -8.63 17.69
N THR A 418 7.55 -9.52 16.72
CA THR A 418 8.82 -10.24 16.57
C THR A 418 9.79 -9.51 15.64
N GLN A 419 9.40 -8.38 15.05
CA GLN A 419 10.29 -7.55 14.25
C GLN A 419 11.03 -6.55 15.14
N PRO A 420 12.31 -6.25 14.88
CA PRO A 420 12.99 -5.14 15.52
C PRO A 420 12.26 -3.83 15.21
N LYS A 421 12.06 -2.99 16.22
CA LYS A 421 11.24 -1.77 16.10
C LYS A 421 12.11 -0.52 16.24
N TYR A 422 12.72 -0.11 15.14
CA TYR A 422 13.67 1.01 15.13
C TYR A 422 13.05 2.29 14.58
N ALA A 423 13.09 3.36 15.38
CA ALA A 423 12.86 4.71 14.91
C ALA A 423 14.13 5.25 14.23
N GLN A 424 13.97 6.21 13.32
CA GLN A 424 15.13 6.88 12.73
C GLN A 424 15.97 7.55 13.82
N MET A 425 17.25 7.21 13.88
CA MET A 425 18.17 7.74 14.88
C MET A 425 18.64 9.14 14.52
N LYS A 426 18.72 10.01 15.54
CA LYS A 426 19.39 11.31 15.48
C LYS A 426 20.68 11.29 16.33
N HIS A 427 21.75 11.89 15.83
CA HIS A 427 23.02 11.97 16.54
C HIS A 427 23.70 13.32 16.32
N SER A 428 24.47 13.81 17.30
CA SER A 428 25.20 15.09 17.20
C SER A 428 26.31 15.08 16.13
N GLU A 429 26.94 13.93 15.90
CA GLU A 429 27.89 13.71 14.79
C GLU A 429 27.24 13.71 13.40
N TRP A 430 25.91 13.69 13.32
CA TRP A 430 25.17 13.68 12.07
C TRP A 430 24.47 15.01 11.90
N GLN A 431 24.43 15.51 10.67
CA GLN A 431 23.41 16.47 10.29
C GLN A 431 22.10 15.65 10.31
N GLY A 432 21.38 15.74 11.42
CA GLY A 432 20.03 15.22 11.68
C GLY A 432 19.82 13.70 11.67
N TYR A 433 18.65 13.27 11.18
CA TYR A 433 18.22 11.87 11.20
C TYR A 433 19.03 11.03 10.23
N ILE A 434 19.11 9.72 10.47
CA ILE A 434 19.90 8.79 9.65
C ILE A 434 19.23 8.34 8.35
N GLY A 435 17.94 8.65 8.18
CA GLY A 435 17.14 8.26 7.01
C GLY A 435 16.59 6.85 7.06
N CYS A 436 15.61 6.58 6.20
CA CYS A 436 14.86 5.32 6.20
C CYS A 436 15.64 4.14 5.61
N GLY A 437 16.54 4.36 4.64
CA GLY A 437 17.34 3.30 4.01
C GLY A 437 18.24 2.56 5.01
N PRO A 438 19.21 3.24 5.65
CA PRO A 438 20.04 2.65 6.72
C PRO A 438 19.22 2.05 7.86
N ASN A 439 18.08 2.68 8.21
CA ASN A 439 17.22 2.16 9.27
C ASN A 439 16.52 0.85 8.88
N ALA A 440 16.06 0.72 7.64
CA ALA A 440 15.45 -0.50 7.12
C ALA A 440 16.48 -1.65 7.05
N TRP A 441 17.70 -1.38 6.57
CA TRP A 441 18.78 -2.36 6.60
C TRP A 441 19.14 -2.80 8.02
N ALA A 442 19.30 -1.86 8.94
CA ALA A 442 19.57 -2.18 10.34
C ALA A 442 18.46 -3.02 10.97
N THR A 443 17.20 -2.70 10.67
CA THR A 443 16.04 -3.48 11.11
C THR A 443 16.10 -4.91 10.58
N LEU A 444 16.38 -5.10 9.27
CA LEU A 444 16.50 -6.43 8.68
C LEU A 444 17.67 -7.23 9.27
N LEU A 445 18.84 -6.61 9.44
CA LEU A 445 20.02 -7.29 10.00
C LEU A 445 19.81 -7.67 11.47
N ALA A 446 19.13 -6.82 12.25
CA ALA A 446 18.75 -7.14 13.62
C ALA A 446 17.74 -8.29 13.68
N TRP A 447 16.80 -8.37 12.72
CA TRP A 447 15.86 -9.47 12.62
C TRP A 447 16.60 -10.79 12.33
N TRP A 448 17.56 -10.76 11.41
CA TRP A 448 18.43 -11.90 11.10
C TRP A 448 19.21 -12.39 12.32
N GLU A 449 19.74 -11.48 13.13
CA GLU A 449 20.44 -11.87 14.35
C GLU A 449 19.49 -12.53 15.36
N ARG A 450 18.35 -11.90 15.63
CA ARG A 450 17.43 -12.30 16.70
C ARG A 450 16.60 -13.54 16.35
N GLU A 451 16.04 -13.57 15.14
CA GLU A 451 15.05 -14.58 14.75
C GLU A 451 15.67 -15.73 13.94
N ARG A 452 16.89 -15.55 13.43
CA ARG A 452 17.61 -16.59 12.66
C ARG A 452 18.92 -17.04 13.31
N GLY A 453 19.24 -16.54 14.51
CA GLY A 453 20.45 -16.91 15.24
C GLY A 453 21.75 -16.52 14.52
N ASN A 454 21.69 -15.62 13.54
CA ASN A 454 22.87 -15.16 12.83
C ASN A 454 23.53 -14.02 13.62
N TYR A 455 24.24 -14.36 14.69
CA TYR A 455 24.89 -13.45 15.64
C TYR A 455 25.90 -12.47 15.03
N LEU A 456 26.24 -12.63 13.74
CA LEU A 456 27.12 -11.73 12.99
C LEU A 456 26.38 -10.80 12.05
N ALA A 457 25.09 -11.04 11.78
CA ALA A 457 24.31 -10.24 10.82
C ALA A 457 24.27 -8.76 11.21
N PHE A 458 24.16 -8.48 12.50
CA PHE A 458 24.10 -7.13 13.04
C PHE A 458 25.47 -6.61 13.52
N GLY A 459 26.57 -7.33 13.27
CA GLY A 459 27.96 -6.88 13.50
C GLY A 459 28.80 -7.73 14.47
N TYR A 460 30.09 -7.45 14.61
CA TYR A 460 31.08 -8.39 15.21
C TYR A 460 31.34 -8.24 16.74
N ASN A 461 30.57 -7.44 17.50
CA ASN A 461 30.87 -7.21 18.92
C ASN A 461 30.17 -8.22 19.85
N PHE A 462 30.93 -9.23 20.31
CA PHE A 462 30.55 -10.45 21.03
C PHE A 462 29.90 -10.36 22.43
N TYR A 463 29.18 -9.29 22.80
CA TYR A 463 28.70 -9.17 24.21
C TYR A 463 27.28 -8.65 24.41
N THR A 464 26.54 -8.28 23.36
CA THR A 464 25.13 -7.82 23.49
C THR A 464 24.35 -8.05 22.19
N ASP A 465 23.18 -8.68 22.27
CA ASP A 465 22.25 -8.86 21.13
C ASP A 465 21.81 -7.52 20.51
N ALA A 466 21.39 -7.57 19.24
CA ALA A 466 20.71 -6.48 18.57
C ALA A 466 19.49 -6.06 19.42
N PRO A 467 19.34 -4.75 19.72
CA PRO A 467 18.24 -4.29 20.55
C PRO A 467 16.90 -4.64 19.88
N ALA A 468 15.91 -5.06 20.65
CA ALA A 468 14.59 -5.34 20.09
C ALA A 468 13.92 -4.05 19.58
N GLU A 469 14.18 -2.92 20.24
CA GLU A 469 13.55 -1.65 19.94
C GLU A 469 14.55 -0.50 20.08
N TYR A 470 14.33 0.56 19.30
CA TYR A 470 15.07 1.81 19.42
C TYR A 470 14.13 2.99 19.21
N TYR A 471 14.19 3.95 20.14
CA TYR A 471 13.48 5.21 20.11
C TYR A 471 14.42 6.35 20.57
N ASP A 472 14.03 7.60 20.28
CA ASP A 472 14.83 8.75 20.67
C ASP A 472 15.01 8.80 22.20
N GLY A 473 16.26 8.86 22.67
CA GLY A 473 16.62 8.77 24.09
C GLY A 473 17.03 7.38 24.60
N ALA A 474 16.88 6.31 23.82
CA ALA A 474 17.42 5.00 24.18
C ALA A 474 18.97 4.99 24.18
N PRO A 475 19.63 4.19 25.04
CA PRO A 475 21.08 4.05 25.03
C PRO A 475 21.61 3.67 23.63
N LYS A 476 22.62 4.41 23.16
CA LYS A 476 23.18 4.32 21.80
C LYS A 476 24.17 3.17 21.66
N ASN A 477 23.73 1.96 22.01
CA ASN A 477 24.50 0.70 22.07
C ASN A 477 24.94 0.22 20.67
N ARG A 478 25.21 -1.09 20.49
CA ARG A 478 25.67 -1.77 19.25
C ARG A 478 25.00 -1.31 17.94
N LEU A 479 23.76 -0.80 18.00
CA LEU A 479 23.04 -0.17 16.89
C LEU A 479 23.75 1.05 16.27
N LYS A 480 24.31 1.97 17.06
CA LYS A 480 24.88 3.23 16.53
C LYS A 480 26.04 2.98 15.53
N PRO A 481 27.06 2.15 15.84
CA PRO A 481 28.13 1.85 14.88
C PRO A 481 27.63 1.24 13.57
N VAL A 482 26.67 0.31 13.64
CA VAL A 482 26.09 -0.37 12.47
C VAL A 482 25.35 0.62 11.59
N ILE A 483 24.46 1.44 12.16
CA ILE A 483 23.73 2.43 11.37
C ILE A 483 24.69 3.51 10.84
N LYS A 484 25.72 3.91 11.60
CA LYS A 484 26.75 4.85 11.10
C LYS A 484 27.43 4.33 9.83
N GLU A 485 27.80 3.05 9.82
CA GLU A 485 28.43 2.41 8.67
C GLU A 485 27.45 2.29 7.49
N LEU A 486 26.24 1.79 7.75
CA LEU A 486 25.17 1.72 6.75
C LEU A 486 24.93 3.08 6.09
N ARG A 487 24.84 4.16 6.89
CA ARG A 487 24.68 5.53 6.39
C ARG A 487 25.86 5.97 5.55
N SER A 488 27.09 5.72 6.01
CA SER A 488 28.32 6.09 5.31
C SER A 488 28.37 5.47 3.91
N ILE A 489 28.03 4.18 3.82
CA ILE A 489 28.07 3.41 2.56
C ILE A 489 26.89 3.78 1.66
N SER A 490 25.68 3.90 2.23
CA SER A 490 24.48 4.27 1.46
C SER A 490 24.64 5.63 0.82
N GLY A 491 25.41 6.53 1.45
CA GLY A 491 25.31 7.95 1.12
C GLY A 491 23.87 8.45 1.24
N GLY A 492 23.67 9.72 0.93
CA GLY A 492 22.33 10.28 0.98
C GLY A 492 22.33 11.77 0.79
N VAL A 493 21.11 12.31 0.81
CA VAL A 493 20.88 13.73 0.58
C VAL A 493 20.31 14.34 1.85
N TYR A 494 20.87 15.48 2.23
CA TYR A 494 20.56 16.19 3.46
C TYR A 494 19.53 17.28 3.22
N ASN A 495 18.39 17.20 3.90
CA ASN A 495 17.45 18.29 3.96
C ASN A 495 18.06 19.46 4.74
N PRO A 496 18.26 20.64 4.14
CA PRO A 496 18.92 21.76 4.79
C PRO A 496 18.07 22.42 5.90
N PHE A 497 16.81 22.04 6.08
CA PHE A 497 15.89 22.68 7.03
C PHE A 497 15.75 21.95 8.37
N ASP A 498 15.83 20.61 8.36
CA ASP A 498 15.73 19.78 9.57
C ASP A 498 16.86 18.77 9.70
N ASP A 499 17.86 18.87 8.80
CA ASP A 499 18.98 17.97 8.65
C ASP A 499 18.58 16.50 8.43
N SER A 500 17.34 16.21 7.99
CA SER A 500 16.94 14.83 7.68
C SER A 500 17.70 14.25 6.48
N PHE A 501 17.94 12.95 6.50
CA PHE A 501 18.70 12.23 5.47
C PHE A 501 17.79 11.35 4.63
N ALA A 502 17.85 11.47 3.31
CA ALA A 502 17.16 10.58 2.37
C ALA A 502 18.18 9.69 1.65
N THR A 503 17.88 8.40 1.54
CA THR A 503 18.74 7.45 0.82
C THR A 503 18.25 7.31 -0.61
N PRO A 504 19.05 7.72 -1.61
CA PRO A 504 18.62 7.61 -2.98
C PRO A 504 18.56 6.12 -3.39
N PRO A 505 17.64 5.76 -4.29
CA PRO A 505 17.36 4.38 -4.66
C PRO A 505 18.58 3.60 -5.16
N ASP A 506 19.39 4.22 -6.01
CA ASP A 506 20.60 3.64 -6.60
C ASP A 506 21.68 3.30 -5.57
N SER A 507 21.57 3.84 -4.36
CA SER A 507 22.55 3.62 -3.31
C SER A 507 22.13 2.59 -2.26
N MET A 508 20.87 2.13 -2.29
CA MET A 508 20.41 1.02 -1.44
C MET A 508 21.19 -0.28 -1.67
N PRO A 509 21.53 -0.70 -2.92
CA PRO A 509 22.37 -1.87 -3.15
C PRO A 509 23.78 -1.73 -2.54
N LYS A 510 24.36 -0.52 -2.59
CA LYS A 510 25.71 -0.26 -2.06
C LYS A 510 25.78 -0.55 -0.57
N SER A 511 24.75 -0.17 0.19
CA SER A 511 24.65 -0.38 1.63
C SER A 511 24.74 -1.85 2.00
N VAL A 512 23.93 -2.69 1.35
CA VAL A 512 23.91 -4.12 1.64
C VAL A 512 25.20 -4.80 1.18
N LEU A 513 25.74 -4.41 0.02
CA LEU A 513 27.02 -4.94 -0.47
C LEU A 513 28.17 -4.62 0.48
N GLY A 514 28.27 -3.35 0.90
CA GLY A 514 29.33 -2.89 1.79
C GLY A 514 29.22 -3.55 3.16
N VAL A 515 28.04 -3.52 3.79
CA VAL A 515 27.87 -4.04 5.16
C VAL A 515 28.06 -5.56 5.24
N THR A 516 27.53 -6.31 4.28
CA THR A 516 27.77 -7.77 4.23
C THR A 516 29.21 -8.12 3.90
N GLY A 517 29.92 -7.27 3.14
CA GLY A 517 31.35 -7.34 2.90
C GLY A 517 32.20 -7.10 4.15
N PHE A 518 31.92 -6.01 4.89
CA PHE A 518 32.65 -5.63 6.09
C PHE A 518 32.47 -6.60 7.25
N TYR A 519 31.28 -7.16 7.45
CA TYR A 519 31.02 -8.11 8.54
C TYR A 519 31.39 -9.56 8.23
N SER A 520 32.19 -9.81 7.17
CA SER A 520 32.63 -11.17 6.76
C SER A 520 31.48 -12.16 6.55
N ILE A 521 30.27 -11.66 6.25
CA ILE A 521 29.13 -12.50 5.90
C ILE A 521 29.22 -12.94 4.42
N THR A 522 30.24 -12.44 3.72
CA THR A 522 30.67 -12.86 2.39
C THR A 522 30.93 -14.36 2.36
N GLY A 523 29.98 -15.10 1.80
CA GLY A 523 29.98 -16.56 1.72
C GLY A 523 28.88 -17.26 2.51
N TRP A 524 28.30 -16.57 3.50
CA TRP A 524 27.23 -17.10 4.36
C TRP A 524 25.85 -16.59 3.94
N MET A 525 25.79 -15.45 3.27
CA MET A 525 24.57 -14.91 2.67
C MET A 525 24.71 -14.80 1.15
N SER A 526 23.61 -15.12 0.47
CA SER A 526 23.30 -14.76 -0.90
C SER A 526 22.44 -13.51 -0.86
N ARG A 527 22.80 -12.55 -1.70
CA ARG A 527 22.11 -11.28 -1.85
C ARG A 527 21.52 -11.24 -3.23
N SER A 528 20.27 -10.83 -3.31
CA SER A 528 19.64 -10.40 -4.54
C SER A 528 18.97 -9.06 -4.30
N TRP A 529 19.05 -8.17 -5.27
CA TRP A 529 18.36 -6.89 -5.23
C TRP A 529 17.93 -6.51 -6.62
N LYS A 530 16.87 -5.72 -6.68
CA LYS A 530 16.38 -5.19 -7.93
C LYS A 530 15.77 -3.81 -7.73
N MET A 531 16.04 -2.96 -8.69
CA MET A 531 15.48 -1.63 -8.78
C MET A 531 15.40 -1.25 -10.25
N ARG A 532 14.26 -0.74 -10.69
CA ARG A 532 14.13 -0.18 -12.03
C ARG A 532 13.54 1.22 -11.94
N TRP A 533 14.12 2.18 -12.67
CA TRP A 533 13.64 3.56 -12.62
C TRP A 533 12.18 3.69 -13.05
N SER A 534 11.75 2.87 -14.01
CA SER A 534 10.35 2.85 -14.45
C SER A 534 9.38 2.19 -13.45
N ASP A 535 9.87 1.60 -12.36
CA ASP A 535 9.04 1.15 -11.23
C ASP A 535 8.66 2.29 -10.30
N PHE A 536 9.46 3.37 -10.21
CA PHE A 536 8.99 4.61 -9.56
C PHE A 536 7.71 5.10 -10.19
N ALA A 537 7.68 4.98 -11.51
CA ALA A 537 6.57 5.30 -12.36
C ALA A 537 5.39 4.32 -12.25
N GLN A 538 5.55 3.15 -11.60
CA GLN A 538 4.51 2.15 -11.39
C GLN A 538 3.77 1.79 -12.70
N THR A 539 4.51 1.76 -13.82
CA THR A 539 3.95 1.75 -15.19
C THR A 539 3.40 0.40 -15.64
N LEU A 540 4.15 -0.67 -15.42
CA LEU A 540 3.74 -2.05 -15.67
C LEU A 540 4.41 -2.96 -14.66
N ASN A 541 3.67 -3.91 -14.13
CA ASN A 541 3.96 -4.58 -12.88
C ASN A 541 4.90 -5.79 -12.97
N GLY A 542 5.82 -5.78 -13.94
CA GLY A 542 6.38 -7.04 -14.39
C GLY A 542 7.54 -7.64 -13.62
N ASP A 543 8.57 -6.85 -13.51
CA ASP A 543 9.82 -7.27 -12.90
C ASP A 543 10.19 -6.32 -11.78
N GLY A 544 9.22 -5.50 -11.35
CA GLY A 544 9.47 -4.27 -10.64
C GLY A 544 9.64 -4.51 -9.16
N GLY A 545 10.80 -5.03 -8.76
CA GLY A 545 11.28 -5.23 -7.39
C GLY A 545 10.45 -6.14 -6.46
N ALA A 546 9.13 -6.07 -6.47
CA ALA A 546 8.30 -6.76 -5.50
C ALA A 546 8.45 -8.30 -5.57
N LYS A 547 8.93 -8.84 -6.70
CA LYS A 547 9.23 -10.27 -6.86
C LYS A 547 10.28 -10.76 -5.86
N GLU A 548 11.38 -10.04 -5.68
CA GLU A 548 12.43 -10.43 -4.72
C GLU A 548 11.87 -10.44 -3.30
N VAL A 549 10.97 -9.50 -2.97
CA VAL A 549 10.27 -9.45 -1.68
C VAL A 549 9.33 -10.64 -1.49
N ARG A 550 8.49 -10.93 -2.50
CA ARG A 550 7.61 -12.10 -2.52
C ARG A 550 8.40 -13.37 -2.31
N ASP A 551 9.44 -13.57 -3.11
CA ASP A 551 10.25 -14.79 -3.09
C ASP A 551 10.99 -14.91 -1.75
N ALA A 552 11.47 -13.80 -1.16
CA ALA A 552 12.03 -13.80 0.18
C ALA A 552 11.00 -14.32 1.21
N ILE A 553 9.80 -13.74 1.24
CA ILE A 553 8.75 -14.08 2.21
C ILE A 553 8.26 -15.52 2.03
N LYS A 554 8.05 -15.97 0.78
CA LYS A 554 7.72 -17.37 0.45
C LYS A 554 8.79 -18.33 0.98
N ASN A 555 10.06 -17.92 0.96
CA ASN A 555 11.20 -18.66 1.52
C ASN A 555 11.44 -18.40 3.01
N ASN A 556 10.48 -17.79 3.73
CA ASN A 556 10.53 -17.44 5.15
C ASN A 556 11.54 -16.34 5.52
N TYR A 557 11.89 -15.42 4.62
CA TYR A 557 12.80 -14.31 4.93
C TYR A 557 12.09 -12.97 4.84
N CYS A 558 12.48 -12.04 5.71
CA CYS A 558 12.10 -10.63 5.55
C CYS A 558 12.94 -9.98 4.44
N ALA A 559 12.45 -8.87 3.90
CA ALA A 559 13.08 -8.17 2.79
C ALA A 559 13.00 -6.65 2.99
N VAL A 560 14.05 -5.91 2.64
CA VAL A 560 13.93 -4.45 2.50
C VAL A 560 13.17 -4.15 1.21
N VAL A 561 12.18 -3.28 1.31
CA VAL A 561 11.32 -2.83 0.22
C VAL A 561 11.33 -1.30 0.16
N GLY A 562 11.42 -0.74 -1.04
CA GLY A 562 11.19 0.69 -1.29
C GLY A 562 9.76 0.92 -1.73
N LEU A 563 9.06 1.85 -1.06
CA LEU A 563 7.63 2.11 -1.20
C LEU A 563 7.36 3.54 -1.65
N GLY A 564 6.40 3.68 -2.57
CA GLY A 564 5.87 4.97 -3.02
C GLY A 564 6.89 5.87 -3.73
N ASN A 565 6.53 7.14 -3.90
CA ASN A 565 7.28 8.09 -4.73
C ASN A 565 8.29 8.95 -3.94
N TYR A 566 8.39 8.75 -2.62
CA TYR A 566 9.21 9.56 -1.72
C TYR A 566 10.43 8.82 -1.16
N TRP A 567 10.88 7.77 -1.86
CA TRP A 567 12.04 6.97 -1.48
C TRP A 567 11.95 6.46 -0.04
N HIS A 568 10.76 6.01 0.37
CA HIS A 568 10.60 5.42 1.67
C HIS A 568 11.05 3.96 1.62
N TYR A 569 11.72 3.48 2.67
CA TYR A 569 12.10 2.07 2.80
C TYR A 569 11.57 1.49 4.10
N GLY A 570 11.01 0.28 3.99
CA GLY A 570 10.57 -0.52 5.11
C GLY A 570 11.11 -1.96 5.02
N VAL A 571 10.73 -2.78 5.99
CA VAL A 571 11.01 -4.22 6.00
C VAL A 571 9.71 -4.98 5.82
N ALA A 572 9.55 -5.63 4.68
CA ALA A 572 8.42 -6.50 4.38
C ALA A 572 8.60 -7.87 5.06
N TYR A 573 7.55 -8.33 5.74
CA TYR A 573 7.53 -9.60 6.47
C TYR A 573 6.24 -10.41 6.25
N GLY A 574 5.27 -9.88 5.51
CA GLY A 574 4.07 -10.63 5.14
C GLY A 574 3.68 -10.39 3.67
N TYR A 575 3.13 -11.41 3.04
CA TYR A 575 2.69 -11.38 1.65
C TYR A 575 1.36 -12.13 1.51
N THR A 576 0.40 -11.52 0.83
CA THR A 576 -0.91 -12.13 0.60
C THR A 576 -1.38 -11.93 -0.84
N VAL A 577 -2.15 -12.88 -1.35
CA VAL A 577 -2.75 -12.86 -2.68
C VAL A 577 -4.26 -13.01 -2.57
N ASP A 578 -4.98 -12.03 -3.09
CA ASP A 578 -6.41 -12.10 -3.30
C ASP A 578 -6.67 -12.31 -4.80
N GLN A 579 -7.50 -13.30 -5.15
CA GLN A 579 -7.96 -13.53 -6.52
C GLN A 579 -9.43 -13.16 -6.66
N PHE A 580 -9.80 -12.53 -7.76
CA PHE A 580 -11.19 -12.30 -8.10
C PHE A 580 -11.73 -13.46 -8.96
N GLN A 581 -12.78 -14.11 -8.47
CA GLN A 581 -13.41 -15.27 -9.11
C GLN A 581 -14.93 -15.16 -9.07
N HIS A 582 -15.59 -15.60 -10.14
CA HIS A 582 -17.06 -15.71 -10.21
C HIS A 582 -17.61 -17.04 -9.74
N THR A 583 -16.79 -18.08 -9.84
CA THR A 583 -17.10 -19.43 -9.41
C THR A 583 -15.84 -20.03 -8.81
N GLU A 584 -16.00 -20.95 -7.86
CA GLU A 584 -14.90 -21.60 -7.14
C GLU A 584 -13.83 -22.20 -8.05
N ASN A 585 -14.23 -22.74 -9.20
CA ASN A 585 -13.34 -23.38 -10.19
C ASN A 585 -13.18 -22.56 -11.48
N GLY A 586 -13.63 -21.30 -11.45
CA GLY A 586 -13.56 -20.36 -12.56
C GLY A 586 -12.13 -19.88 -12.85
N PRO A 587 -11.91 -19.23 -14.01
CA PRO A 587 -10.64 -18.57 -14.28
C PRO A 587 -10.37 -17.47 -13.25
N VAL A 588 -9.10 -17.27 -12.92
CA VAL A 588 -8.68 -16.10 -12.12
C VAL A 588 -8.83 -14.87 -12.99
N ILE A 589 -9.79 -14.01 -12.64
CA ILE A 589 -10.09 -12.81 -13.43
C ILE A 589 -9.11 -11.68 -13.12
N ALA A 590 -8.74 -11.56 -11.84
CA ALA A 590 -7.82 -10.55 -11.38
C ALA A 590 -7.08 -11.00 -10.13
N THR A 591 -5.95 -10.37 -9.88
CA THR A 591 -5.12 -10.64 -8.71
C THR A 591 -4.76 -9.34 -8.02
N ARG A 592 -4.92 -9.30 -6.71
CA ARG A 592 -4.41 -8.24 -5.82
C ARG A 592 -3.39 -8.86 -4.89
N ARG A 593 -2.33 -8.11 -4.63
CA ARG A 593 -1.24 -8.57 -3.77
C ARG A 593 -0.92 -7.49 -2.76
N TRP A 594 -0.58 -7.94 -1.56
CA TRP A 594 -0.27 -7.04 -0.46
C TRP A 594 1.03 -7.43 0.20
N LEU A 595 1.81 -6.42 0.57
CA LEU A 595 2.99 -6.55 1.41
C LEU A 595 2.69 -5.96 2.78
N ARG A 596 2.98 -6.73 3.83
CA ARG A 596 2.96 -6.25 5.21
C ARG A 596 4.36 -5.76 5.57
N CYS A 597 4.47 -4.48 5.86
CA CYS A 597 5.73 -3.78 6.03
C CYS A 597 5.85 -3.18 7.43
N ASN A 598 6.98 -3.39 8.09
CA ASN A 598 7.47 -2.56 9.18
C ASN A 598 8.06 -1.29 8.55
N MET A 599 7.37 -0.16 8.72
CA MET A 599 7.76 1.12 8.11
C MET A 599 9.02 1.74 8.76
N CYS A 600 9.60 1.08 9.77
CA CYS A 600 10.84 1.52 10.43
C CYS A 600 10.70 2.94 11.03
N TRP A 601 9.53 3.21 11.62
CA TRP A 601 9.17 4.47 12.29
C TRP A 601 9.11 4.34 13.82
N GLY A 602 9.75 3.31 14.39
CA GLY A 602 9.77 3.04 15.84
C GLY A 602 8.75 2.00 16.30
N PRO A 603 8.51 1.88 17.62
CA PRO A 603 7.82 0.74 18.24
C PRO A 603 6.29 0.74 18.19
N LYS A 604 5.67 1.78 17.65
CA LYS A 604 4.21 1.86 17.67
C LYS A 604 3.59 0.82 16.74
N PRO A 605 2.56 0.06 17.18
CA PRO A 605 1.86 -0.91 16.33
C PRO A 605 1.30 -0.31 15.03
N SER A 606 0.98 0.98 15.02
CA SER A 606 0.52 1.72 13.85
C SER A 606 1.59 1.92 12.77
N ASN A 607 2.83 1.49 13.00
CA ASN A 607 3.94 1.54 12.04
C ASN A 607 4.02 0.28 11.17
N ALA A 608 3.12 -0.69 11.35
CA ALA A 608 2.99 -1.86 10.49
C ALA A 608 1.85 -1.66 9.49
N HIS A 609 2.17 -1.52 8.21
CA HIS A 609 1.21 -1.19 7.15
C HIS A 609 1.11 -2.32 6.14
N TRP A 610 -0.11 -2.56 5.64
CA TRP A 610 -0.32 -3.29 4.41
C TRP A 610 -0.26 -2.31 3.25
N ARG A 611 0.61 -2.60 2.29
CA ARG A 611 0.85 -1.81 1.09
C ARG A 611 0.51 -2.65 -0.12
N ASP A 612 -0.10 -2.00 -1.10
CA ASP A 612 -0.25 -2.57 -2.42
C ASP A 612 1.13 -3.04 -2.94
N TYR A 613 1.22 -4.29 -3.36
CA TYR A 613 2.48 -4.95 -3.75
C TYR A 613 3.23 -4.17 -4.84
N TYR A 614 2.46 -3.51 -5.70
CA TYR A 614 2.92 -2.77 -6.86
C TYR A 614 3.20 -1.29 -6.56
N ASP A 615 3.11 -0.86 -5.29
CA ASP A 615 3.67 0.42 -4.82
C ASP A 615 5.19 0.32 -4.56
N THR A 616 5.80 -0.80 -4.96
CA THR A 616 7.23 -1.11 -4.76
C THR A 616 8.08 -0.59 -5.91
N PHE A 617 9.17 0.13 -5.59
CA PHE A 617 10.17 0.60 -6.57
C PHE A 617 11.56 -0.02 -6.37
N PHE A 618 11.83 -0.57 -5.18
CA PHE A 618 13.10 -1.18 -4.82
C PHE A 618 12.80 -2.45 -4.03
N SER A 619 13.65 -3.46 -4.22
CA SER A 619 13.57 -4.68 -3.46
C SER A 619 14.91 -5.31 -3.18
N SER A 620 14.86 -6.20 -2.20
CA SER A 620 15.98 -7.02 -1.83
C SER A 620 15.49 -8.38 -1.35
N ARG A 621 16.35 -9.36 -1.52
CA ARG A 621 16.27 -10.68 -0.92
C ARG A 621 17.63 -11.01 -0.33
N LEU A 622 17.67 -11.16 0.99
CA LEU A 622 18.79 -11.78 1.68
C LEU A 622 18.44 -13.23 1.97
N ARG A 623 19.34 -14.15 1.63
CA ARG A 623 19.17 -15.59 1.88
C ARG A 623 20.44 -16.12 2.54
N LEU A 624 20.33 -17.01 3.52
CA LEU A 624 21.50 -17.77 3.97
C LEU A 624 21.93 -18.76 2.90
N LYS A 625 23.19 -18.72 2.49
CA LYS A 625 23.82 -19.81 1.78
C LYS A 625 23.90 -20.96 2.78
N ARG A 626 23.08 -22.00 2.59
CA ARG A 626 23.32 -23.29 3.24
C ARG A 626 24.68 -23.76 2.74
N ASN A 627 25.71 -23.50 3.52
CA ASN A 627 27.01 -24.05 3.24
C ASN A 627 26.85 -25.56 3.44
N SER A 628 27.09 -26.39 2.42
CA SER A 628 27.12 -27.85 2.58
C SER A 628 28.21 -28.31 3.55
N SER A 629 29.08 -27.38 3.96
CA SER A 629 30.08 -27.51 5.03
C SER A 629 29.78 -26.68 6.29
N ALA A 630 28.61 -26.01 6.38
CA ALA A 630 28.18 -25.46 7.66
C ALA A 630 27.88 -26.66 8.58
N PRO A 631 28.49 -26.75 9.76
CA PRO A 631 28.12 -27.77 10.72
C PRO A 631 26.60 -27.66 10.95
N ALA A 632 25.92 -28.81 11.00
CA ALA A 632 24.55 -28.88 11.51
C ALA A 632 24.45 -28.01 12.76
N GLU A 633 23.35 -27.23 12.88
CA GLU A 633 23.04 -26.34 14.01
C GLU A 633 23.94 -26.66 15.20
N GLN A 634 24.99 -25.86 15.40
CA GLN A 634 25.86 -26.09 16.55
C GLN A 634 24.96 -25.97 17.77
N ASP A 635 24.78 -27.08 18.49
CA ASP A 635 24.25 -27.04 19.85
C ASP A 635 25.01 -25.94 20.56
N VAL A 636 24.27 -24.91 21.00
CA VAL A 636 24.82 -23.83 21.81
C VAL A 636 25.58 -24.50 22.95
N PRO A 637 26.91 -24.31 23.08
CA PRO A 637 27.68 -25.04 24.06
C PRO A 637 27.05 -24.87 25.45
N HIS A 638 26.83 -25.96 26.19
CA HIS A 638 26.19 -25.95 27.51
C HIS A 638 26.95 -25.17 28.61
N TRP A 639 27.99 -24.43 28.23
CA TRP A 639 28.79 -23.54 29.08
C TRP A 639 28.85 -22.11 28.51
N TRP A 640 27.88 -21.75 27.67
CA TRP A 640 27.55 -20.37 27.29
C TRP A 640 26.33 -19.88 28.05
#